data_AF-A0A2P7YGL1-F1
#
_entry.id   AF-A0A2P7YGL1-F1
#
_cell.length_a   1.000
_cell.length_b   1.000
_cell.length_c   1.000
_cell.angle_alpha   90.00
_cell.angle_beta   90.00
_cell.angle_gamma   90.00
#
_symmetry.space_group_name_H-M   'P 1'
#
loop_
_entity.id
_entity.type
_entity.pdbx_description
1 polymer ?
#
loop_
_entity_poly.entity_id
_entity_poly.type
_entity_poly.pdbx_seq_one_letter_code
_entity_poly.pdbx_strand_id
1 'polypeptide(L)'
;MTVLQATNGSRDFRNLEIRLTEVEDTLRRLLLDVADFIQSSPVKKHAESQVALPAELASERTVLRFTGGWVRDKLLGLESHDIDVAINNMTGEQFGLQMKDYLEQPGNAEKYGLEGVAKTDAQSNKAGINGKSKLVGGLHKIEANPEKSKHLETITTRILGLDIDLVNLRKETYTDDSRNPQIEFGTPEEDALRRDATINAMFYNINTQKIEDFTGRGFEDMEAQIIRTPLEPYQTFKDDPLRVLRLIRFSSRLGYSIDSEAAQNMTNEDIKVALKVKISRERVGVELEKMLRGPDPLRALQMINDAGLYKTVFSDPGSGLASYDPEVDTWPLLLEHMRTLTGTGEGLGGQLKFDAEDQYCAWNLTCLVPYRNAPQPEAPPGKKQPPPVATTVAREGIKATNKICDLLTASVRNAEDIRKVAGSFGDGPKRPRLDPDVNLRETVGMSIRRWGATWKLQTVFSLLSDIAEQPDDSDGLIATYKQFLRQVVELGLEEAYSFRPILDGKQLAKGIGIGPGPWMKEALDVVMAWQLRDPNHTSTEEAIEQVKNSKVHGELTADLVKHFLTLTIRPLFAQKRPQGITAQGRKDNRNVPSAPIDISFDEEAVKQWKKKEHQAIDILMWVVQHLDEELTERHWHLIIPPILNLIDDHQVLFKARGCELLALLLQRTSTSLLTKTGLLDVFTEALRPCFGFLPTLTPEDEAVDLLSHVFPAFFALHDTAFRSLTTAATGSDGTAHSIQFLDVIMSKGIFAIHSHCPEHFRIMNIVLKNCCILNDMLGLESVKHLNSTLPMLNEILCNPFGSASPETLLQAVKAMQSVVRNGWPLMGDYKAEVLKGLCVCWCNMDDAEGARRLDAVRAEARTTSSMLRDAVGGELDADFEKLISADDRLEELLISKVQS
;
A
#
# COMPACT_ATOMS: atom_id res chain seq x y z
N MET A 1 -1.93 33.04 -26.67
CA MET A 1 -1.26 33.89 -27.68
C MET A 1 -2.02 35.17 -28.06
N THR A 2 -3.23 35.45 -27.54
CA THR A 2 -4.13 36.39 -28.23
C THR A 2 -4.23 37.82 -27.67
N VAL A 3 -3.49 38.23 -26.62
CA VAL A 3 -3.65 39.59 -26.04
C VAL A 3 -2.50 40.56 -26.34
N LEU A 4 -1.28 40.09 -26.57
CA LEU A 4 -0.12 40.97 -26.81
C LEU A 4 0.27 41.17 -28.28
N GLN A 5 -0.28 40.37 -29.22
CA GLN A 5 0.07 40.48 -30.65
C GLN A 5 -0.73 41.54 -31.43
N ALA A 6 -1.65 42.28 -30.79
CA ALA A 6 -2.58 43.15 -31.50
C ALA A 6 -2.11 44.59 -31.75
N THR A 7 -0.87 44.96 -31.42
CA THR A 7 -0.39 46.35 -31.62
C THR A 7 0.94 46.39 -32.39
N ASN A 8 0.86 46.06 -33.68
CA ASN A 8 1.95 46.19 -34.67
C ASN A 8 2.11 47.65 -35.15
N GLY A 9 2.20 48.61 -34.23
CA GLY A 9 2.62 49.99 -34.52
C GLY A 9 3.76 50.35 -33.57
N SER A 10 4.86 50.90 -34.11
CA SER A 10 5.94 51.49 -33.29
C SER A 10 5.30 52.49 -32.32
N ARG A 11 5.26 52.11 -31.03
CA ARG A 11 4.78 52.95 -29.95
C ARG A 11 5.99 53.75 -29.48
N ASP A 12 5.97 55.04 -29.73
CA ASP A 12 6.93 55.97 -29.14
C ASP A 12 6.67 56.09 -27.63
N PHE A 13 7.39 55.29 -26.85
CA PHE A 13 7.27 55.28 -25.39
C PHE A 13 7.84 56.55 -24.73
N ARG A 14 8.73 57.30 -25.40
CA ARG A 14 9.35 58.51 -24.82
C ARG A 14 8.36 59.65 -24.66
N ASN A 15 7.36 59.72 -25.55
CA ASN A 15 6.32 60.75 -25.54
C ASN A 15 5.00 60.28 -24.92
N LEU A 16 4.97 59.09 -24.30
CA LEU A 16 3.77 58.53 -23.70
C LEU A 16 3.56 59.09 -22.28
N GLU A 17 2.50 59.86 -22.07
CA GLU A 17 2.10 60.29 -20.73
C GLU A 17 1.35 59.15 -20.00
N ILE A 18 1.86 58.75 -18.82
CA ILE A 18 1.18 57.76 -17.97
C ILE A 18 -0.07 58.40 -17.36
N ARG A 19 -1.24 57.79 -17.63
CA ARG A 19 -2.49 58.13 -16.95
C ARG A 19 -2.64 57.27 -15.71
N LEU A 20 -2.67 57.93 -14.55
CA LEU A 20 -2.98 57.27 -13.27
C LEU A 20 -4.48 56.98 -13.19
N THR A 21 -4.84 55.84 -12.63
CA THR A 21 -6.23 55.56 -12.22
C THR A 21 -6.65 56.50 -11.08
N GLU A 22 -7.95 56.63 -10.81
CA GLU A 22 -8.43 57.45 -9.69
C GLU A 22 -7.83 57.01 -8.34
N VAL A 23 -7.66 55.70 -8.15
CA VAL A 23 -7.04 55.11 -6.96
C VAL A 23 -5.55 55.47 -6.88
N GLU A 24 -4.81 55.33 -7.98
CA GLU A 24 -3.38 55.66 -8.03
C GLU A 24 -3.12 57.17 -7.90
N ASP A 25 -3.98 58.03 -8.46
CA ASP A 25 -3.87 59.47 -8.24
C ASP A 25 -4.16 59.86 -6.79
N THR A 26 -5.14 59.20 -6.16
CA THR A 26 -5.41 59.38 -4.73
C THR A 26 -4.22 58.94 -3.87
N LEU A 27 -3.60 57.79 -4.19
CA LEU A 27 -2.37 57.34 -3.56
C LEU A 27 -1.22 58.33 -3.76
N ARG A 28 -1.04 58.82 -4.99
CA ARG A 28 -0.03 59.84 -5.30
C ARG A 28 -0.23 61.10 -4.46
N ARG A 29 -1.47 61.61 -4.36
CA ARG A 29 -1.80 62.79 -3.53
C ARG A 29 -1.45 62.53 -2.06
N LEU A 30 -1.83 61.38 -1.51
CA LEU A 30 -1.46 60.97 -0.15
C LEU A 30 0.06 60.98 0.06
N LEU A 31 0.81 60.34 -0.83
CA LEU A 31 2.27 60.25 -0.72
C LEU A 31 2.95 61.63 -0.78
N LEU A 32 2.48 62.53 -1.65
CA LEU A 32 3.00 63.89 -1.76
C LEU A 32 2.69 64.73 -0.52
N ASP A 33 1.46 64.64 0.00
CA ASP A 33 1.07 65.36 1.21
C ASP A 33 1.86 64.87 2.44
N VAL A 34 2.16 63.57 2.52
CA VAL A 34 3.05 63.00 3.55
C VAL A 34 4.47 63.53 3.40
N ALA A 35 5.01 63.60 2.18
CA ALA A 35 6.34 64.16 1.94
C ALA A 35 6.43 65.65 2.37
N ASP A 36 5.39 66.44 2.09
CA ASP A 36 5.31 67.84 2.52
C ASP A 36 5.12 67.98 4.06
N PHE A 37 4.40 67.06 4.69
CA PHE A 37 4.31 66.97 6.16
C PHE A 37 5.67 66.69 6.81
N ILE A 38 6.45 65.78 6.24
CA ILE A 38 7.81 65.47 6.71
C ILE A 38 8.73 66.69 6.58
N GLN A 39 8.60 67.45 5.49
CA GLN A 39 9.42 68.64 5.25
C GLN A 39 9.08 69.80 6.22
N SER A 40 7.82 69.90 6.66
CA SER A 40 7.32 70.99 7.51
C SER A 40 7.38 70.70 9.02
N SER A 41 7.49 69.43 9.40
CA SER A 41 7.60 69.01 10.80
C SER A 41 9.06 68.78 11.21
N PRO A 42 9.51 69.28 12.38
CA PRO A 42 10.80 68.87 12.94
C PRO A 42 10.71 67.38 13.28
N VAL A 43 11.40 66.55 12.50
CA VAL A 43 11.43 65.08 12.60
C VAL A 43 11.44 64.64 14.08
N LYS A 44 10.36 64.01 14.55
CA LYS A 44 10.44 63.22 15.80
C LYS A 44 11.53 62.18 15.56
N LYS A 45 12.57 62.18 16.39
CA LYS A 45 13.63 61.15 16.37
C LYS A 45 13.01 59.77 16.64
N HIS A 46 12.51 59.14 15.60
CA HIS A 46 12.26 57.70 15.59
C HIS A 46 13.60 56.97 15.38
N ALA A 47 13.63 55.68 15.72
CA ALA A 47 14.84 54.88 15.96
C ALA A 47 15.97 55.07 14.93
N GLU A 48 17.22 54.98 15.40
CA GLU A 48 18.42 55.01 14.55
C GLU A 48 18.34 53.91 13.48
N SER A 49 18.42 54.30 12.21
CA SER A 49 18.54 53.39 11.07
C SER A 49 19.89 52.67 11.12
N GLN A 50 19.92 51.39 10.76
CA GLN A 50 21.15 50.59 10.62
C GLN A 50 22.02 51.08 9.45
N VAL A 51 21.41 51.76 8.47
CA VAL A 51 22.11 52.37 7.33
C VAL A 51 22.30 53.86 7.60
N ALA A 52 23.55 54.31 7.64
CA ALA A 52 23.87 55.72 7.87
C ALA A 52 23.43 56.57 6.67
N LEU A 53 22.54 57.55 6.91
CA LEU A 53 22.13 58.52 5.90
C LEU A 53 23.26 59.56 5.72
N PRO A 54 23.80 59.74 4.50
CA PRO A 54 24.76 60.80 4.20
C PRO A 54 24.20 62.19 4.53
N ALA A 55 25.04 63.07 5.10
CA ALA A 55 24.63 64.41 5.52
C ALA A 55 24.10 65.28 4.36
N GLU A 56 24.58 65.02 3.14
CA GLU A 56 24.14 65.69 1.91
C GLU A 56 22.68 65.35 1.59
N LEU A 57 22.32 64.06 1.59
CA LEU A 57 20.97 63.56 1.33
C LEU A 57 19.97 63.96 2.43
N ALA A 58 20.42 64.09 3.68
CA ALA A 58 19.58 64.52 4.79
C ALA A 58 19.01 65.95 4.63
N SER A 59 19.66 66.78 3.81
CA SER A 59 19.24 68.17 3.54
C SER A 59 18.36 68.33 2.29
N GLU A 60 18.24 67.28 1.48
CA GLU A 60 17.43 67.29 0.26
C GLU A 60 15.93 67.17 0.55
N ARG A 61 15.12 67.70 -0.36
CA ARG A 61 13.67 67.48 -0.34
C ARG A 61 13.36 66.01 -0.60
N THR A 62 12.36 65.45 0.10
CA THR A 62 11.86 64.10 -0.18
C THR A 62 11.23 64.03 -1.57
N VAL A 63 11.82 63.23 -2.44
CA VAL A 63 11.34 62.93 -3.79
C VAL A 63 10.91 61.46 -3.84
N LEU A 64 9.70 61.25 -4.33
CA LEU A 64 9.08 59.93 -4.38
C LEU A 64 8.96 59.47 -5.84
N ARG A 65 9.20 58.17 -6.07
CA ARG A 65 9.14 57.57 -7.40
C ARG A 65 8.42 56.24 -7.35
N PHE A 66 7.50 56.00 -8.27
CA PHE A 66 7.08 54.64 -8.56
C PHE A 66 8.15 53.97 -9.42
N THR A 67 8.50 52.72 -9.14
CA THR A 67 9.62 52.05 -9.82
C THR A 67 9.30 50.58 -10.10
N GLY A 68 10.23 49.90 -10.77
CA GLY A 68 10.17 48.47 -11.02
C GLY A 68 9.16 48.09 -12.10
N GLY A 69 8.45 46.98 -11.87
CA GLY A 69 7.54 46.40 -12.85
C GLY A 69 6.34 47.29 -13.17
N TRP A 70 5.93 48.17 -12.25
CA TRP A 70 4.77 49.05 -12.43
C TRP A 70 4.96 50.01 -13.61
N VAL A 71 6.13 50.65 -13.74
CA VAL A 71 6.40 51.63 -14.82
C VAL A 71 6.33 50.94 -16.18
N ARG A 72 6.98 49.78 -16.31
CA ARG A 72 6.94 48.94 -17.51
C ARG A 72 5.51 48.53 -17.86
N ASP A 73 4.77 47.99 -16.90
CA ASP A 73 3.43 47.46 -17.13
C ASP A 73 2.46 48.59 -17.53
N LYS A 74 2.59 49.79 -16.93
CA LYS A 74 1.84 50.98 -17.35
C LYS A 74 2.16 51.43 -18.77
N LEU A 75 3.42 51.43 -19.18
CA LEU A 75 3.81 51.75 -20.55
C LEU A 75 3.23 50.75 -21.56
N LEU A 76 3.08 49.48 -21.17
CA LEU A 76 2.43 48.46 -22.01
C LEU A 76 0.90 48.57 -22.01
N GLY A 77 0.31 49.38 -21.12
CA GLY A 77 -1.13 49.48 -20.93
C GLY A 77 -1.71 48.32 -20.11
N LEU A 78 -0.89 47.66 -19.29
CA LEU A 78 -1.28 46.62 -18.35
C LEU A 78 -1.58 47.23 -16.98
N GLU A 79 -2.54 46.64 -16.26
CA GLU A 79 -2.79 47.00 -14.86
C GLU A 79 -1.74 46.36 -13.94
N SER A 80 -1.34 47.10 -12.89
CA SER A 80 -0.42 46.63 -11.85
C SER A 80 -0.98 47.03 -10.49
N HIS A 81 -1.06 46.07 -9.58
CA HIS A 81 -1.54 46.28 -8.21
C HIS A 81 -0.40 46.34 -7.18
N ASP A 82 0.78 45.85 -7.56
CA ASP A 82 2.02 45.96 -6.78
C ASP A 82 2.76 47.24 -7.19
N ILE A 83 3.04 48.13 -6.24
CA ILE A 83 3.73 49.40 -6.45
C ILE A 83 4.93 49.52 -5.51
N ASP A 84 6.12 49.56 -6.09
CA ASP A 84 7.35 49.92 -5.36
C ASP A 84 7.49 51.44 -5.34
N VAL A 85 7.54 52.05 -4.15
CA VAL A 85 7.76 53.49 -3.95
C VAL A 85 9.18 53.72 -3.45
N ALA A 86 10.02 54.27 -4.32
CA ALA A 86 11.40 54.61 -4.01
C ALA A 86 11.54 56.02 -3.41
N ILE A 87 12.28 56.12 -2.32
CA ILE A 87 12.49 57.32 -1.51
C ILE A 87 13.98 57.68 -1.48
N ASN A 88 14.34 58.96 -1.66
CA ASN A 88 15.75 59.40 -1.78
C ASN A 88 16.48 59.62 -0.45
N ASN A 89 15.81 60.12 0.58
CA ASN A 89 16.48 60.70 1.75
C ASN A 89 16.11 60.06 3.10
N MET A 90 15.42 58.91 3.12
CA MET A 90 15.10 58.17 4.34
C MET A 90 14.77 56.71 4.01
N THR A 91 14.71 55.85 5.03
CA THR A 91 14.31 54.44 4.84
C THR A 91 12.81 54.30 4.60
N GLY A 92 12.41 53.20 3.96
CA GLY A 92 10.99 52.88 3.76
C GLY A 92 10.25 52.77 5.10
N GLU A 93 10.92 52.24 6.12
CA GLU A 93 10.43 52.21 7.50
C GLU A 93 10.15 53.60 8.08
N GLN A 94 11.12 54.50 7.98
CA GLN A 94 10.98 55.88 8.46
C GLN A 94 9.82 56.61 7.77
N PHE A 95 9.73 56.50 6.44
CA PHE A 95 8.63 57.12 5.68
C PHE A 95 7.27 56.53 6.06
N GLY A 96 7.16 55.20 6.21
CA GLY A 96 5.90 54.56 6.59
C GLY A 96 5.43 54.95 8.00
N LEU A 97 6.35 55.15 8.95
CA LEU A 97 6.03 55.68 10.28
C LEU A 97 5.54 57.13 10.22
N GLN A 98 6.17 57.98 9.40
CA GLN A 98 5.71 59.36 9.22
C GLN A 98 4.36 59.44 8.50
N MET A 99 4.13 58.57 7.51
CA MET A 99 2.83 58.41 6.86
C MET A 99 1.74 58.04 7.87
N LYS A 100 2.06 57.16 8.83
CA LYS A 100 1.15 56.84 9.93
C LYS A 100 0.86 58.07 10.80
N ASP A 101 1.88 58.79 11.26
CA ASP A 101 1.72 60.01 12.05
C ASP A 101 0.88 61.08 11.30
N TYR A 102 1.02 61.18 9.98
CA TYR A 102 0.22 62.07 9.13
C TYR A 102 -1.26 61.64 9.09
N LEU A 103 -1.53 60.36 8.91
CA LEU A 103 -2.89 59.81 8.82
C LEU A 103 -3.62 59.79 10.18
N GLU A 104 -2.89 59.82 11.30
CA GLU A 104 -3.46 59.94 12.66
C GLU A 104 -4.03 61.34 12.97
N GLN A 105 -3.65 62.36 12.20
CA GLN A 105 -4.17 63.71 12.41
C GLN A 105 -5.65 63.81 11.96
N PRO A 106 -6.53 64.43 12.75
CA PRO A 106 -7.95 64.56 12.43
C PRO A 106 -8.18 65.16 11.04
N GLY A 107 -9.02 64.51 10.22
CA GLY A 107 -9.39 64.95 8.87
C GLY A 107 -8.45 64.50 7.73
N ASN A 108 -7.23 64.05 8.03
CA ASN A 108 -6.28 63.64 6.97
C ASN A 108 -6.67 62.31 6.31
N ALA A 109 -7.14 61.32 7.08
CA ALA A 109 -7.61 60.05 6.50
C ALA A 109 -8.87 60.23 5.63
N GLU A 110 -9.76 61.14 6.04
CA GLU A 110 -11.01 61.48 5.36
C GLU A 110 -10.75 62.04 3.95
N LYS A 111 -9.70 62.86 3.81
CA LYS A 111 -9.26 63.46 2.54
C LYS A 111 -9.02 62.44 1.42
N TYR A 112 -8.69 61.20 1.75
CA TYR A 112 -8.38 60.14 0.79
C TYR A 112 -9.43 59.03 0.74
N GLY A 113 -10.59 59.22 1.38
CA GLY A 113 -11.66 58.23 1.39
C GLY A 113 -11.31 56.96 2.18
N LEU A 114 -10.44 57.06 3.20
CA LEU A 114 -10.07 55.93 4.07
C LEU A 114 -11.06 55.72 5.24
N GLU A 115 -12.23 56.35 5.20
CA GLU A 115 -13.28 56.22 6.21
C GLU A 115 -13.99 54.86 6.15
N GLY A 116 -14.12 54.18 7.30
CA GLY A 116 -15.06 53.07 7.46
C GLY A 116 -14.52 51.75 8.04
N VAL A 117 -13.22 51.59 8.30
CA VAL A 117 -12.68 50.31 8.83
C VAL A 117 -12.56 50.30 10.37
N ALA A 118 -12.67 51.46 11.04
CA ALA A 118 -12.55 51.59 12.49
C ALA A 118 -13.79 51.11 13.30
N LYS A 119 -14.83 50.56 12.66
CA LYS A 119 -16.05 50.08 13.35
C LYS A 119 -16.12 48.56 13.59
N THR A 120 -15.13 47.79 13.14
CA THR A 120 -15.15 46.31 13.25
C THR A 120 -14.32 45.72 14.39
N ASP A 121 -13.80 46.55 15.30
CA ASP A 121 -12.94 46.12 16.42
C ASP A 121 -13.70 45.63 17.67
N ALA A 122 -14.93 45.13 17.52
CA ALA A 122 -15.66 44.47 18.60
C ALA A 122 -15.59 42.93 18.57
N GLN A 123 -14.94 42.32 17.56
CA GLN A 123 -14.99 40.86 17.35
C GLN A 123 -13.64 40.12 17.34
N SER A 124 -12.55 40.72 17.82
CA SER A 124 -11.21 40.12 17.85
C SER A 124 -10.59 39.99 19.26
N ASN A 125 -11.41 39.81 20.30
CA ASN A 125 -10.93 39.52 21.67
C ASN A 125 -10.64 38.02 21.94
N LYS A 126 -10.02 37.32 20.98
CA LYS A 126 -9.51 35.94 21.17
C LYS A 126 -8.20 35.68 20.43
N ALA A 127 -7.15 36.40 20.80
CA ALA A 127 -5.79 35.90 20.73
C ALA A 127 -4.92 36.76 21.67
N GLY A 128 -4.62 36.23 22.85
CA GLY A 128 -3.64 36.85 23.71
C GLY A 128 -2.25 36.73 23.08
N ILE A 129 -1.54 37.85 22.99
CA ILE A 129 -0.10 38.04 23.31
C ILE A 129 0.21 39.54 23.24
N ASN A 130 1.10 39.95 24.15
CA ASN A 130 1.42 41.30 24.60
C ASN A 130 1.78 42.36 23.53
N GLY A 131 1.20 43.55 23.69
CA GLY A 131 1.96 44.80 23.85
C GLY A 131 2.47 45.54 22.61
N LYS A 132 1.77 46.64 22.27
CA LYS A 132 2.16 47.80 21.43
C LYS A 132 2.11 47.64 19.90
N SER A 133 0.90 47.69 19.34
CA SER A 133 0.62 48.43 18.10
C SER A 133 -0.88 48.73 18.05
N LYS A 134 -1.28 49.97 18.35
CA LYS A 134 -2.66 50.43 18.13
C LYS A 134 -2.76 50.89 16.66
N LEU A 135 -3.73 50.31 15.96
CA LEU A 135 -4.05 50.50 14.55
C LEU A 135 -4.82 51.80 14.32
N VAL A 136 -4.62 52.36 13.12
CA VAL A 136 -5.45 53.39 12.50
C VAL A 136 -6.08 52.74 11.26
N GLY A 137 -7.40 52.80 11.15
CA GLY A 137 -8.18 52.07 10.14
C GLY A 137 -7.85 52.51 8.72
N GLY A 138 -7.67 51.54 7.82
CA GLY A 138 -7.32 51.72 6.40
C GLY A 138 -5.94 51.18 6.01
N LEU A 139 -5.02 51.10 6.97
CA LEU A 139 -3.73 50.43 6.86
C LEU A 139 -3.87 48.98 7.36
N HIS A 140 -4.03 48.03 6.45
CA HIS A 140 -3.95 46.62 6.81
C HIS A 140 -2.48 46.27 7.10
N LYS A 141 -2.12 46.29 8.38
CA LYS A 141 -0.89 45.72 8.96
C LYS A 141 0.41 46.21 8.28
N ILE A 142 1.06 47.20 8.88
CA ILE A 142 2.48 47.49 8.59
C ILE A 142 3.28 46.31 9.18
N GLU A 143 3.65 45.35 8.35
CA GLU A 143 4.61 44.32 8.72
C GLU A 143 5.99 44.73 8.21
N ALA A 144 6.95 44.89 9.13
CA ALA A 144 8.34 44.79 8.74
C ALA A 144 8.55 43.38 8.20
N ASN A 145 8.88 43.22 6.93
CA ASN A 145 8.99 41.91 6.28
C ASN A 145 10.38 41.30 6.57
N PRO A 146 10.53 40.39 7.56
CA PRO A 146 11.84 39.93 8.01
C PRO A 146 12.48 38.98 6.99
N GLU A 147 11.67 38.39 6.10
CA GLU A 147 12.12 37.42 5.10
C GLU A 147 12.73 38.06 3.85
N LYS A 148 12.34 39.30 3.50
CA LYS A 148 12.90 39.99 2.33
C LYS A 148 14.32 40.50 2.55
N SER A 149 14.73 40.83 3.79
CA SER A 149 16.14 40.94 4.25
C SER A 149 16.27 41.54 5.65
N LYS A 150 17.20 40.99 6.45
CA LYS A 150 17.59 41.49 7.78
C LYS A 150 18.19 42.91 7.80
N HIS A 151 18.44 43.51 6.63
CA HIS A 151 19.22 44.75 6.47
C HIS A 151 18.51 45.84 5.65
N LEU A 152 17.24 45.66 5.27
CA LEU A 152 16.61 46.48 4.22
C LEU A 152 15.61 47.54 4.68
N GLU A 153 15.25 47.62 5.97
CA GLU A 153 14.34 48.65 6.53
C GLU A 153 13.18 49.05 5.58
N THR A 154 12.52 48.05 4.98
CA THR A 154 11.41 48.24 4.04
C THR A 154 10.08 47.97 4.74
N ILE A 155 9.03 48.67 4.30
CA ILE A 155 7.65 48.43 4.75
C ILE A 155 6.82 47.96 3.56
N THR A 156 6.14 46.84 3.72
CA THR A 156 5.04 46.42 2.84
C THR A 156 3.72 46.81 3.51
N THR A 157 2.83 47.47 2.79
CA THR A 157 1.51 47.88 3.29
C THR A 157 0.47 47.86 2.20
N ARG A 158 -0.78 47.53 2.55
CA ARG A 158 -1.91 47.62 1.62
C ARG A 158 -2.69 48.92 1.83
N ILE A 159 -2.77 49.76 0.80
CA ILE A 159 -3.44 51.08 0.84
C ILE A 159 -4.35 51.21 -0.38
N LEU A 160 -5.62 51.58 -0.14
CA LEU A 160 -6.65 51.71 -1.19
C LEU A 160 -6.80 50.45 -2.08
N GLY A 161 -6.57 49.27 -1.48
CA GLY A 161 -6.63 47.98 -2.19
C GLY A 161 -5.36 47.61 -2.97
N LEU A 162 -4.38 48.52 -3.10
CA LEU A 162 -3.08 48.33 -3.75
C LEU A 162 -2.04 47.84 -2.74
N ASP A 163 -1.14 46.96 -3.17
CA ASP A 163 -0.02 46.47 -2.39
C ASP A 163 1.21 47.35 -2.65
N ILE A 164 1.72 47.98 -1.59
CA ILE A 164 2.74 49.03 -1.68
C ILE A 164 3.97 48.64 -0.88
N ASP A 165 5.11 48.61 -1.56
CA ASP A 165 6.42 48.41 -0.97
C ASP A 165 7.16 49.76 -0.90
N LEU A 166 7.35 50.28 0.31
CA LEU A 166 8.15 51.48 0.56
C LEU A 166 9.62 51.10 0.67
N VAL A 167 10.44 51.62 -0.24
CA VAL A 167 11.86 51.29 -0.35
C VAL A 167 12.72 52.54 -0.45
N ASN A 168 13.92 52.52 0.12
CA ASN A 168 14.91 53.56 -0.11
C ASN A 168 15.75 53.26 -1.35
N LEU A 169 16.19 54.33 -2.02
CA LEU A 169 17.22 54.23 -3.04
C LEU A 169 18.51 53.74 -2.41
N ARG A 170 19.15 52.78 -3.08
CA ARG A 170 20.34 52.16 -2.54
C ARG A 170 21.39 51.82 -3.58
N LYS A 171 22.64 51.88 -3.12
CA LYS A 171 23.81 51.34 -3.79
C LYS A 171 24.16 49.99 -3.15
N GLU A 172 24.49 49.02 -3.98
CA GLU A 172 24.83 47.66 -3.55
C GLU A 172 26.28 47.37 -3.92
N THR A 173 27.09 46.98 -2.93
CA THR A 173 28.47 46.50 -3.14
C THR A 173 28.52 45.02 -2.81
N TYR A 174 28.87 44.20 -3.81
CA TYR A 174 28.93 42.74 -3.68
C TYR A 174 30.35 42.29 -3.32
N THR A 175 30.46 41.22 -2.54
CA THR A 175 31.74 40.51 -2.31
C THR A 175 31.71 39.18 -3.05
N ASP A 176 32.88 38.66 -3.43
CA ASP A 176 32.95 37.41 -4.22
C ASP A 176 32.27 36.22 -3.52
N ASP A 177 32.33 36.17 -2.18
CA ASP A 177 31.85 35.04 -1.37
C ASP A 177 30.39 35.16 -0.89
N SER A 178 29.77 36.35 -0.94
CA SER A 178 28.43 36.58 -0.41
C SER A 178 27.45 37.04 -1.47
N ARG A 179 26.25 36.48 -1.41
CA ARG A 179 25.09 36.90 -2.21
C ARG A 179 24.44 38.18 -1.66
N ASN A 180 24.65 38.48 -0.39
CA ASN A 180 24.06 39.65 0.26
C ASN A 180 25.04 40.82 0.13
N PRO A 181 24.69 41.88 -0.62
CA PRO A 181 25.55 43.05 -0.76
C PRO A 181 25.58 43.88 0.52
N GLN A 182 26.62 44.69 0.67
CA GLN A 182 26.60 45.83 1.57
C GLN A 182 25.74 46.92 0.93
N ILE A 183 24.81 47.47 1.72
CA ILE A 183 23.80 48.43 1.26
C ILE A 183 24.12 49.80 1.83
N GLU A 184 24.22 50.79 0.94
CA GLU A 184 24.37 52.21 1.26
C GLU A 184 23.24 53.02 0.61
N PHE A 185 22.94 54.22 1.12
CA PHE A 185 22.05 55.13 0.42
C PHE A 185 22.65 55.50 -0.93
N GLY A 186 21.86 55.37 -2.00
CA GLY A 186 22.30 55.59 -3.37
C GLY A 186 21.45 56.63 -4.10
N THR A 187 21.98 57.13 -5.20
CA THR A 187 21.25 57.98 -6.15
C THR A 187 20.23 57.17 -6.96
N PRO A 188 19.24 57.81 -7.62
CA PRO A 188 18.31 57.13 -8.52
C PRO A 188 19.02 56.36 -9.64
N GLU A 189 20.15 56.90 -10.13
CA GLU A 189 20.97 56.26 -11.17
C GLU A 189 21.67 55.01 -10.64
N GLU A 190 22.29 55.07 -9.47
CA GLU A 190 22.91 53.89 -8.84
C GLU A 190 21.87 52.79 -8.53
N ASP A 191 20.66 53.19 -8.11
CA ASP A 191 19.54 52.26 -7.89
C ASP A 191 19.01 51.65 -9.20
N ALA A 192 19.03 52.42 -10.29
CA ALA A 192 18.67 51.94 -11.62
C ALA A 192 19.67 50.88 -12.12
N LEU A 193 20.96 51.17 -12.02
CA LEU A 193 22.04 50.35 -12.56
C LEU A 193 22.19 49.01 -11.85
N ARG A 194 21.84 48.93 -10.56
CA ARG A 194 21.84 47.66 -9.82
C ARG A 194 20.64 46.76 -10.12
N ARG A 195 19.67 47.15 -10.95
CA ARG A 195 18.48 46.33 -11.24
C ARG A 195 18.78 45.23 -12.25
N ASP A 196 17.82 44.33 -12.41
CA ASP A 196 17.96 43.16 -13.27
C ASP A 196 17.93 43.49 -14.76
N ALA A 197 16.98 44.33 -15.19
CA ALA A 197 16.80 44.70 -16.59
C ALA A 197 16.55 46.21 -16.76
N THR A 198 17.02 46.79 -17.86
CA THR A 198 16.82 48.21 -18.25
C THR A 198 15.34 48.59 -18.24
N ILE A 199 14.47 47.73 -18.78
CA ILE A 199 13.03 47.93 -18.81
C ILE A 199 12.37 47.96 -17.41
N ASN A 200 13.02 47.42 -16.39
CA ASN A 200 12.56 47.44 -14.99
C ASN A 200 13.31 48.46 -14.12
N ALA A 201 14.24 49.20 -14.74
CA ALA A 201 15.07 50.21 -14.11
C ALA A 201 14.58 51.64 -14.35
N MET A 202 13.42 51.81 -14.98
CA MET A 202 12.75 53.09 -15.15
C MET A 202 11.99 53.49 -13.89
N PHE A 203 11.89 54.80 -13.67
CA PHE A 203 11.16 55.39 -12.55
C PHE A 203 10.08 56.32 -13.08
N TYR A 204 8.96 56.41 -12.39
CA TYR A 204 7.95 57.44 -12.59
C TYR A 204 7.98 58.38 -11.40
N ASN A 205 8.50 59.58 -11.62
CA ASN A 205 8.61 60.60 -10.60
C ASN A 205 7.23 61.19 -10.31
N ILE A 206 6.68 60.91 -9.13
CA ILE A 206 5.30 61.31 -8.82
C ILE A 206 5.17 62.81 -8.55
N ASN A 207 6.27 63.50 -8.26
CA ASN A 207 6.33 64.94 -8.10
C ASN A 207 6.23 65.64 -9.46
N THR A 208 7.00 65.20 -10.45
CA THR A 208 7.06 65.82 -11.79
C THR A 208 6.10 65.20 -12.80
N GLN A 209 5.53 64.04 -12.49
CA GLN A 209 4.72 63.20 -13.39
C GLN A 209 5.46 62.77 -14.66
N LYS A 210 6.79 62.62 -14.59
CA LYS A 210 7.61 62.21 -15.72
C LYS A 210 8.27 60.87 -15.46
N ILE A 211 8.48 60.13 -16.53
CA ILE A 211 9.30 58.92 -16.50
C ILE A 211 10.77 59.33 -16.60
N GLU A 212 11.59 58.76 -15.72
CA GLU A 212 13.03 58.95 -15.64
C GLU A 212 13.69 57.61 -15.99
N ASP A 213 14.45 57.59 -17.09
CA ASP A 213 15.25 56.44 -17.52
C ASP A 213 16.74 56.77 -17.32
N PHE A 214 17.25 56.41 -16.14
CA PHE A 214 18.66 56.62 -15.79
C PHE A 214 19.61 55.64 -16.49
N THR A 215 19.09 54.56 -17.11
CA THR A 215 19.91 53.66 -17.92
C THR A 215 20.15 54.19 -19.33
N GLY A 216 19.33 55.15 -19.76
CA GLY A 216 19.33 55.72 -21.11
C GLY A 216 18.81 54.78 -22.21
N ARG A 217 18.53 53.51 -21.89
CA ARG A 217 18.14 52.47 -22.86
C ARG A 217 16.80 51.81 -22.57
N GLY A 218 16.18 52.08 -21.43
CA GLY A 218 14.90 51.48 -21.05
C GLY A 218 13.80 51.72 -22.08
N PHE A 219 13.66 52.94 -22.60
CA PHE A 219 12.68 53.24 -23.66
C PHE A 219 13.00 52.54 -24.98
N GLU A 220 14.28 52.52 -25.39
CA GLU A 220 14.72 51.91 -26.65
C GLU A 220 14.55 50.39 -26.60
N ASP A 221 14.90 49.77 -25.48
CA ASP A 221 14.75 48.33 -25.25
C ASP A 221 13.27 47.93 -25.16
N MET A 222 12.40 48.80 -24.62
CA MET A 222 10.94 48.59 -24.64
C MET A 222 10.37 48.59 -26.06
N GLU A 223 10.83 49.50 -26.92
CA GLU A 223 10.42 49.58 -28.33
C GLU A 223 10.98 48.41 -29.15
N ALA A 224 12.25 48.06 -28.94
CA ALA A 224 12.92 46.95 -29.60
C ALA A 224 12.51 45.56 -29.07
N GLN A 225 11.73 45.51 -27.98
CA GLN A 225 11.32 44.29 -27.29
C GLN A 225 12.53 43.45 -26.80
N ILE A 226 13.50 44.12 -26.19
CA ILE A 226 14.75 43.53 -25.71
C ILE A 226 14.78 43.54 -24.17
N ILE A 227 15.23 42.43 -23.57
CA ILE A 227 15.60 42.34 -22.16
C ILE A 227 17.11 42.43 -22.05
N ARG A 228 17.60 43.54 -21.49
CA ARG A 228 19.02 43.84 -21.35
C ARG A 228 19.36 44.21 -19.91
N THR A 229 20.55 43.83 -19.44
CA THR A 229 21.06 44.24 -18.13
C THR A 229 21.54 45.71 -18.17
N PRO A 230 21.32 46.52 -17.11
CA PRO A 230 21.81 47.91 -17.10
C PRO A 230 23.34 48.01 -17.12
N LEU A 231 24.02 47.07 -16.44
CA LEU A 231 25.47 46.92 -16.42
C LEU A 231 25.91 45.74 -17.28
N GLU A 232 27.23 45.54 -17.39
CA GLU A 232 27.83 44.42 -18.12
C GLU A 232 27.25 43.08 -17.62
N PRO A 233 26.80 42.17 -18.51
CA PRO A 233 26.06 40.98 -18.10
C PRO A 233 26.85 39.99 -17.24
N TYR A 234 28.14 39.77 -17.51
CA TYR A 234 28.97 38.86 -16.71
C TYR A 234 29.01 39.30 -15.25
N GLN A 235 29.36 40.57 -15.00
CA GLN A 235 29.39 41.13 -13.64
C GLN A 235 28.01 41.09 -12.99
N THR A 236 26.97 41.47 -13.74
CA THR A 236 25.58 41.46 -13.25
C THR A 236 25.14 40.07 -12.77
N PHE A 237 25.48 39.03 -13.52
CA PHE A 237 25.15 37.65 -13.16
C PHE A 237 26.08 37.07 -12.11
N LYS A 238 27.35 37.50 -12.03
CA LYS A 238 28.29 37.07 -10.98
C LYS A 238 27.89 37.63 -9.60
N ASP A 239 27.35 38.84 -9.57
CA ASP A 239 26.89 39.53 -8.37
C ASP A 239 25.58 38.92 -7.82
N ASP A 240 24.54 38.79 -8.66
CA ASP A 240 23.31 38.07 -8.31
C ASP A 240 22.89 37.10 -9.42
N PRO A 241 23.36 35.83 -9.36
CA PRO A 241 23.07 34.82 -10.37
C PRO A 241 21.58 34.54 -10.61
N LEU A 242 20.70 34.87 -9.65
CA LEU A 242 19.26 34.71 -9.83
C LEU A 242 18.71 35.59 -10.97
N ARG A 243 19.42 36.67 -11.34
CA ARG A 243 19.04 37.54 -12.46
C ARG A 243 18.93 36.77 -13.76
N VAL A 244 19.72 35.72 -13.97
CA VAL A 244 19.60 34.83 -15.13
C VAL A 244 18.17 34.28 -15.26
N LEU A 245 17.65 33.68 -14.19
CA LEU A 245 16.30 33.12 -14.16
C LEU A 245 15.23 34.21 -14.25
N ARG A 246 15.46 35.39 -13.66
CA ARG A 246 14.54 36.53 -13.76
C ARG A 246 14.43 37.06 -15.19
N LEU A 247 15.55 37.17 -15.91
CA LEU A 247 15.57 37.61 -17.30
C LEU A 247 14.81 36.63 -18.21
N ILE A 248 15.01 35.32 -18.02
CA ILE A 248 14.22 34.27 -18.70
C ILE A 248 12.73 34.41 -18.38
N ARG A 249 12.38 34.66 -17.12
CA ARG A 249 10.99 34.91 -16.71
C ARG A 249 10.40 36.15 -17.38
N PHE A 250 11.13 37.26 -17.44
CA PHE A 250 10.64 38.47 -18.10
C PHE A 250 10.49 38.26 -19.60
N SER A 251 11.46 37.60 -20.22
CA SER A 251 11.43 37.26 -21.64
C SER A 251 10.23 36.39 -22.01
N SER A 252 9.95 35.33 -21.25
CA SER A 252 8.76 34.48 -21.44
C SER A 252 7.45 35.19 -21.11
N ARG A 253 7.39 36.02 -20.06
CA ARG A 253 6.18 36.79 -19.70
C ARG A 253 5.80 37.83 -20.75
N LEU A 254 6.79 38.57 -21.26
CA LEU A 254 6.57 39.71 -22.15
C LEU A 254 6.66 39.34 -23.63
N GLY A 255 7.25 38.19 -23.95
CA GLY A 255 7.55 37.78 -25.33
C GLY A 255 8.79 38.46 -25.92
N TYR A 256 9.59 39.13 -25.11
CA TYR A 256 10.77 39.93 -25.50
C TYR A 256 12.00 39.03 -25.66
N SER A 257 12.97 39.43 -26.48
CA SER A 257 14.22 38.68 -26.67
C SER A 257 15.28 39.13 -25.66
N ILE A 258 16.09 38.21 -25.15
CA ILE A 258 17.23 38.57 -24.28
C ILE A 258 18.36 39.08 -25.17
N ASP A 259 19.03 40.15 -24.74
CA ASP A 259 20.20 40.70 -25.42
C ASP A 259 21.27 39.62 -25.68
N SER A 260 21.94 39.66 -26.84
CA SER A 260 22.88 38.61 -27.27
C SER A 260 24.06 38.42 -26.31
N GLU A 261 24.59 39.51 -25.74
CA GLU A 261 25.71 39.45 -24.79
C GLU A 261 25.27 38.84 -23.47
N ALA A 262 24.06 39.20 -23.01
CA ALA A 262 23.45 38.59 -21.83
C ALA A 262 23.19 37.10 -22.05
N ALA A 263 22.60 36.72 -23.20
CA ALA A 263 22.33 35.32 -23.54
C ALA A 263 23.62 34.48 -23.58
N GLN A 264 24.70 35.01 -24.15
CA GLN A 264 26.00 34.33 -24.16
C GLN A 264 26.55 34.14 -22.73
N ASN A 265 26.47 35.16 -21.87
CA ASN A 265 26.94 35.06 -20.50
C ASN A 265 26.13 34.07 -19.65
N MET A 266 24.85 33.83 -19.96
CA MET A 266 24.06 32.80 -19.29
C MET A 266 24.61 31.37 -19.52
N THR A 267 25.33 31.14 -20.62
CA THR A 267 25.96 29.85 -20.94
C THR A 267 27.29 29.61 -20.22
N ASN A 268 27.87 30.65 -19.59
CA ASN A 268 29.17 30.60 -18.94
C ASN A 268 29.16 29.69 -17.70
N GLU A 269 30.15 28.80 -17.58
CA GLU A 269 30.25 27.85 -16.46
C GLU A 269 30.44 28.53 -15.09
N ASP A 270 31.16 29.66 -15.02
CA ASP A 270 31.34 30.42 -13.77
C ASP A 270 29.99 30.91 -13.25
N ILE A 271 29.12 31.39 -14.15
CA ILE A 271 27.76 31.85 -13.82
C ILE A 271 26.90 30.67 -13.35
N LYS A 272 27.00 29.50 -14.00
CA LYS A 272 26.27 28.29 -13.60
C LYS A 272 26.70 27.83 -12.20
N VAL A 273 27.99 27.83 -11.91
CA VAL A 273 28.53 27.50 -10.58
C VAL A 273 28.07 28.52 -9.56
N ALA A 274 28.15 29.82 -9.85
CA ALA A 274 27.67 30.87 -8.97
C ALA A 274 26.17 30.71 -8.66
N LEU A 275 25.34 30.36 -9.67
CA LEU A 275 23.92 30.06 -9.48
C LEU A 275 23.67 28.84 -8.60
N LYS A 276 24.52 27.81 -8.65
CA LYS A 276 24.42 26.65 -7.74
C LYS A 276 24.79 27.00 -6.30
N VAL A 277 25.87 27.76 -6.11
CA VAL A 277 26.49 27.99 -4.80
C VAL A 277 25.86 29.17 -4.05
N LYS A 278 25.66 30.32 -4.72
CA LYS A 278 25.23 31.57 -4.08
C LYS A 278 23.71 31.65 -3.86
N ILE A 279 22.92 30.90 -4.62
CA ILE A 279 21.46 31.01 -4.64
C ILE A 279 20.81 29.81 -3.96
N SER A 280 19.93 30.08 -2.99
CA SER A 280 19.13 29.04 -2.33
C SER A 280 18.13 28.42 -3.30
N ARG A 281 17.83 27.13 -3.09
CA ARG A 281 16.93 26.36 -3.97
C ARG A 281 15.49 26.86 -3.92
N GLU A 282 15.07 27.43 -2.79
CA GLU A 282 13.76 28.06 -2.61
C GLU A 282 13.57 29.21 -3.59
N ARG A 283 14.61 30.05 -3.79
CA ARG A 283 14.52 31.20 -4.71
C ARG A 283 14.53 30.77 -6.17
N VAL A 284 15.24 29.68 -6.51
CA VAL A 284 15.15 29.05 -7.83
C VAL A 284 13.73 28.55 -8.08
N GLY A 285 13.15 27.85 -7.10
CA GLY A 285 11.77 27.36 -7.13
C GLY A 285 10.73 28.46 -7.37
N VAL A 286 10.85 29.60 -6.67
CA VAL A 286 9.93 30.74 -6.83
C VAL A 286 9.99 31.33 -8.24
N GLU A 287 11.19 31.51 -8.82
CA GLU A 287 11.29 32.03 -10.19
C GLU A 287 10.76 31.00 -11.20
N LEU A 288 11.05 29.71 -11.02
CA LEU A 288 10.53 28.64 -11.87
C LEU A 288 8.99 28.56 -11.79
N GLU A 289 8.40 28.62 -10.61
CA GLU A 289 6.94 28.62 -10.44
C GLU A 289 6.29 29.78 -11.21
N LYS A 290 6.85 30.98 -11.12
CA LYS A 290 6.35 32.14 -11.87
C LYS A 290 6.51 31.98 -13.38
N MET A 291 7.53 31.26 -13.86
CA MET A 291 7.68 30.91 -15.27
C MET A 291 6.62 29.90 -15.72
N LEU A 292 6.41 28.83 -14.94
CA LEU A 292 5.48 27.75 -15.28
C LEU A 292 3.99 28.16 -15.17
N ARG A 293 3.68 29.11 -14.29
CA ARG A 293 2.35 29.76 -14.22
C ARG A 293 2.20 30.95 -15.16
N GLY A 294 3.29 31.33 -15.83
CA GLY A 294 3.33 32.45 -16.75
C GLY A 294 2.58 32.16 -18.07
N PRO A 295 2.49 33.16 -18.95
CA PRO A 295 1.76 33.03 -20.22
C PRO A 295 2.44 32.12 -21.25
N ASP A 296 3.76 31.90 -21.14
CA ASP A 296 4.53 31.05 -22.05
C ASP A 296 5.60 30.20 -21.32
N PRO A 297 5.17 29.10 -20.65
CA PRO A 297 6.09 28.18 -19.98
C PRO A 297 7.07 27.49 -20.93
N LEU A 298 6.64 27.22 -22.17
CA LEU A 298 7.48 26.60 -23.19
C LEU A 298 8.73 27.43 -23.45
N ARG A 299 8.55 28.72 -23.75
CA ARG A 299 9.67 29.62 -24.05
C ARG A 299 10.65 29.76 -22.88
N ALA A 300 10.14 29.81 -21.65
CA ALA A 300 10.99 29.83 -20.45
C ALA A 300 11.86 28.56 -20.34
N LEU A 301 11.26 27.37 -20.52
CA LEU A 301 11.98 26.10 -20.41
C LEU A 301 12.94 25.88 -21.59
N GLN A 302 12.60 26.33 -22.80
CA GLN A 302 13.50 26.36 -23.95
C GLN A 302 14.74 27.23 -23.67
N MET A 303 14.57 28.43 -23.12
CA MET A 303 15.72 29.27 -22.74
C MET A 303 16.59 28.65 -21.66
N ILE A 304 16.00 27.92 -20.70
CA ILE A 304 16.76 27.15 -19.71
C ILE A 304 17.58 26.03 -20.40
N ASN A 305 17.00 25.36 -21.39
CA ASN A 305 17.68 24.35 -22.18
C ASN A 305 18.83 24.95 -23.00
N ASP A 306 18.56 26.03 -23.75
CA ASP A 306 19.51 26.67 -24.65
C ASP A 306 20.70 27.29 -23.89
N ALA A 307 20.45 27.80 -22.69
CA ALA A 307 21.50 28.29 -21.80
C ALA A 307 22.30 27.15 -21.09
N GLY A 308 21.90 25.88 -21.28
CA GLY A 308 22.51 24.73 -20.61
C GLY A 308 22.29 24.74 -19.09
N LEU A 309 21.17 25.30 -18.62
CA LEU A 309 20.86 25.50 -17.20
C LEU A 309 20.07 24.35 -16.57
N TYR A 310 19.66 23.34 -17.34
CA TYR A 310 18.86 22.22 -16.83
C TYR A 310 19.50 21.57 -15.58
N LYS A 311 20.77 21.14 -15.69
CA LYS A 311 21.53 20.50 -14.59
C LYS A 311 21.90 21.47 -13.46
N THR A 312 21.55 22.74 -13.59
CA THR A 312 21.75 23.80 -12.59
C THR A 312 20.47 24.11 -11.82
N VAL A 313 19.33 24.04 -12.51
CA VAL A 313 18.00 24.25 -11.93
C VAL A 313 17.47 22.96 -11.31
N PHE A 314 17.51 21.85 -12.04
CA PHE A 314 17.01 20.55 -11.63
C PHE A 314 18.16 19.68 -11.14
N SER A 315 18.68 19.96 -9.96
CA SER A 315 19.75 19.17 -9.34
C SER A 315 19.55 19.10 -7.83
N ASP A 316 19.85 17.96 -7.22
CA ASP A 316 19.85 17.81 -5.76
C ASP A 316 21.22 18.17 -5.16
N PRO A 317 21.34 19.24 -4.36
CA PRO A 317 22.60 19.63 -3.72
C PRO A 317 22.95 18.80 -2.48
N GLY A 318 22.00 18.06 -1.89
CA GLY A 318 22.14 17.44 -0.57
C GLY A 318 22.48 15.94 -0.57
N SER A 319 22.32 15.25 -1.69
CA SER A 319 22.53 13.82 -1.78
C SER A 319 23.81 13.45 -2.54
N GLY A 320 24.45 12.37 -2.12
CA GLY A 320 25.43 11.64 -2.92
C GLY A 320 24.83 10.96 -4.16
N LEU A 321 23.75 11.50 -4.76
CA LEU A 321 23.20 11.10 -6.07
C LEU A 321 24.13 11.48 -7.24
N ALA A 322 25.44 11.57 -6.98
CA ALA A 322 26.51 11.97 -7.87
C ALA A 322 26.74 11.03 -9.08
N SER A 323 25.78 10.18 -9.46
CA SER A 323 26.00 9.17 -10.51
C SER A 323 24.91 9.08 -11.58
N TYR A 324 23.75 9.72 -11.46
CA TYR A 324 22.75 9.68 -12.53
C TYR A 324 22.77 10.99 -13.33
N ASP A 325 23.20 10.89 -14.58
CA ASP A 325 23.13 12.00 -15.52
C ASP A 325 21.75 12.01 -16.19
N PRO A 326 20.93 13.08 -16.03
CA PRO A 326 19.60 13.12 -16.63
C PRO A 326 19.68 13.18 -18.15
N GLU A 327 18.78 12.45 -18.81
CA GLU A 327 18.67 12.37 -20.27
C GLU A 327 17.99 13.62 -20.84
N VAL A 328 18.78 14.66 -21.12
CA VAL A 328 18.26 15.97 -21.55
C VAL A 328 18.10 16.12 -23.06
N ASP A 329 18.67 15.23 -23.87
CA ASP A 329 18.71 15.37 -25.33
C ASP A 329 17.31 15.41 -25.96
N THR A 330 16.37 14.63 -25.41
CA THR A 330 14.97 14.60 -25.87
C THR A 330 14.09 15.67 -25.21
N TRP A 331 14.61 16.42 -24.23
CA TRP A 331 13.82 17.37 -23.46
C TRP A 331 13.14 18.46 -24.32
N PRO A 332 13.81 19.08 -25.32
CA PRO A 332 13.16 20.05 -26.20
C PRO A 332 11.95 19.48 -26.95
N LEU A 333 12.03 18.23 -27.39
CA LEU A 333 10.92 17.53 -28.06
C LEU A 333 9.74 17.34 -27.09
N LEU A 334 10.02 16.96 -25.84
CA LEU A 334 8.98 16.79 -24.80
C LEU A 334 8.26 18.10 -24.49
N LEU A 335 8.99 19.22 -24.44
CA LEU A 335 8.40 20.54 -24.21
C LEU A 335 7.41 20.92 -25.33
N GLU A 336 7.75 20.62 -26.58
CA GLU A 336 6.90 20.90 -27.74
C GLU A 336 5.63 20.04 -27.74
N HIS A 337 5.75 18.75 -27.43
CA HIS A 337 4.58 17.88 -27.24
C HIS A 337 3.73 18.35 -26.07
N MET A 338 4.35 18.77 -24.96
CA MET A 338 3.63 19.28 -23.79
C MET A 338 2.81 20.55 -24.10
N ARG A 339 3.33 21.46 -24.92
CA ARG A 339 2.55 22.60 -25.43
C ARG A 339 1.33 22.13 -26.22
N THR A 340 1.51 21.16 -27.12
CA THR A 340 0.41 20.61 -27.93
C THR A 340 -0.63 19.91 -27.06
N LEU A 341 -0.20 19.23 -25.99
CA LEU A 341 -1.07 18.55 -25.02
C LEU A 341 -1.84 19.51 -24.10
N THR A 342 -1.37 20.74 -23.88
CA THR A 342 -2.05 21.74 -23.04
C THR A 342 -2.82 22.79 -23.83
N GLY A 343 -2.70 22.78 -25.17
CA GLY A 343 -3.45 23.67 -26.05
C GLY A 343 -4.96 23.40 -26.03
N THR A 344 -5.77 24.45 -26.17
CA THR A 344 -7.24 24.43 -26.10
C THR A 344 -7.94 23.84 -27.34
N GLY A 345 -7.31 22.90 -28.05
CA GLY A 345 -7.83 22.29 -29.29
C GLY A 345 -8.36 20.86 -29.14
N GLU A 346 -8.76 20.23 -30.26
CA GLU A 346 -9.25 18.83 -30.38
C GLU A 346 -8.18 17.74 -30.12
N GLY A 347 -7.08 18.11 -29.46
CA GLY A 347 -5.98 17.23 -29.06
C GLY A 347 -6.26 16.47 -27.76
N LEU A 348 -5.25 15.74 -27.27
CA LEU A 348 -5.31 15.00 -25.99
C LEU A 348 -5.70 15.91 -24.80
N GLY A 349 -5.25 17.17 -24.82
CA GLY A 349 -5.57 18.18 -23.81
C GLY A 349 -7.06 18.50 -23.68
N GLY A 350 -7.76 18.58 -24.81
CA GLY A 350 -9.21 18.81 -24.83
C GLY A 350 -9.99 17.64 -24.22
N GLN A 351 -9.49 16.40 -24.34
CA GLN A 351 -10.08 15.23 -23.70
C GLN A 351 -9.79 15.18 -22.19
N LEU A 352 -8.61 15.64 -21.77
CA LEU A 352 -8.20 15.62 -20.36
C LEU A 352 -8.82 16.75 -19.52
N LYS A 353 -9.27 17.85 -20.16
CA LYS A 353 -9.91 19.04 -19.55
C LYS A 353 -9.05 19.69 -18.45
N PHE A 354 -7.78 19.95 -18.74
CA PHE A 354 -6.88 20.58 -17.76
C PHE A 354 -7.30 22.00 -17.40
N ASP A 355 -7.46 22.24 -16.10
CA ASP A 355 -7.52 23.58 -15.55
C ASP A 355 -6.11 24.21 -15.43
N ALA A 356 -6.03 25.44 -14.91
CA ALA A 356 -4.76 26.13 -14.76
C ALA A 356 -3.79 25.44 -13.78
N GLU A 357 -4.31 24.73 -12.77
CA GLU A 357 -3.50 23.98 -11.81
C GLU A 357 -2.97 22.69 -12.42
N ASP A 358 -3.78 21.99 -13.22
CA ASP A 358 -3.37 20.80 -13.96
C ASP A 358 -2.29 21.12 -14.99
N GLN A 359 -2.42 22.24 -15.72
CA GLN A 359 -1.40 22.71 -16.65
C GLN A 359 -0.07 22.98 -15.93
N TYR A 360 -0.11 23.66 -14.79
CA TYR A 360 1.07 23.90 -13.96
C TYR A 360 1.70 22.58 -13.47
N CYS A 361 0.89 21.63 -13.02
CA CYS A 361 1.37 20.32 -12.57
C CYS A 361 2.00 19.53 -13.72
N ALA A 362 1.38 19.55 -14.90
CA ALA A 362 1.87 18.84 -16.08
C ALA A 362 3.20 19.43 -16.58
N TRP A 363 3.38 20.76 -16.56
CA TRP A 363 4.69 21.36 -16.85
C TRP A 363 5.77 20.93 -15.86
N ASN A 364 5.45 20.86 -14.57
CA ASN A 364 6.37 20.31 -13.57
C ASN A 364 6.72 18.85 -13.87
N LEU A 365 5.75 18.01 -14.24
CA LEU A 365 6.00 16.63 -14.64
C LEU A 365 6.98 16.55 -15.81
N THR A 366 6.76 17.35 -16.86
CA THR A 366 7.62 17.43 -18.05
C THR A 366 9.05 17.85 -17.71
N CYS A 367 9.24 18.77 -16.78
CA CYS A 367 10.57 19.17 -16.30
C CYS A 367 11.36 18.00 -15.68
N LEU A 368 10.68 16.99 -15.13
CA LEU A 368 11.31 15.89 -14.39
C LEU A 368 11.34 14.55 -15.18
N VAL A 369 10.77 14.49 -16.40
CA VAL A 369 10.86 13.31 -17.29
C VAL A 369 12.30 12.89 -17.61
N PRO A 370 13.31 13.79 -17.72
CA PRO A 370 14.70 13.36 -17.90
C PRO A 370 15.26 12.48 -16.76
N TYR A 371 14.57 12.41 -15.62
CA TYR A 371 14.89 11.51 -14.49
C TYR A 371 14.07 10.20 -14.49
N ARG A 372 13.30 9.90 -15.54
CA ARG A 372 12.41 8.72 -15.62
C ARG A 372 13.14 7.38 -15.41
N ASN A 373 14.36 7.26 -15.92
CA ASN A 373 15.18 6.05 -15.86
C ASN A 373 16.15 6.05 -14.67
N ALA A 374 16.03 7.03 -13.76
CA ALA A 374 16.89 7.08 -12.60
C ALA A 374 16.67 5.84 -11.70
N PRO A 375 17.75 5.23 -11.17
CA PRO A 375 17.65 4.04 -10.35
C PRO A 375 16.82 4.31 -9.09
N GLN A 376 15.83 3.45 -8.84
CA GLN A 376 14.93 3.61 -7.70
C GLN A 376 15.64 3.25 -6.40
N PRO A 377 15.59 4.10 -5.36
CA PRO A 377 16.25 3.81 -4.09
C PRO A 377 15.55 2.64 -3.36
N GLU A 378 16.34 1.69 -2.86
CA GLU A 378 15.83 0.54 -2.11
C GLU A 378 15.61 0.88 -0.63
N ALA A 379 14.55 0.29 -0.03
CA ALA A 379 14.31 0.41 1.40
C ALA A 379 15.06 -0.67 2.20
N PRO A 380 15.65 -0.34 3.36
CA PRO A 380 16.08 -1.34 4.32
C PRO A 380 14.91 -2.25 4.75
N PRO A 381 15.15 -3.52 5.10
CA PRO A 381 14.11 -4.45 5.52
C PRO A 381 13.24 -3.85 6.64
N GLY A 382 11.91 -3.77 6.41
CA GLY A 382 10.94 -3.26 7.38
C GLY A 382 10.70 -1.74 7.40
N LYS A 383 11.34 -0.96 6.51
CA LYS A 383 11.08 0.50 6.36
C LYS A 383 10.28 0.82 5.09
N LYS A 384 9.61 1.98 5.09
CA LYS A 384 8.88 2.48 3.90
C LYS A 384 9.84 2.75 2.75
N GLN A 385 9.40 2.44 1.54
CA GLN A 385 10.16 2.72 0.31
C GLN A 385 10.43 4.23 0.19
N PRO A 386 11.69 4.64 -0.01
CA PRO A 386 12.03 6.05 -0.23
C PRO A 386 11.37 6.60 -1.50
N PRO A 387 11.27 7.93 -1.63
CA PRO A 387 10.72 8.57 -2.81
C PRO A 387 11.66 8.38 -4.03
N PRO A 388 11.11 8.32 -5.26
CA PRO A 388 11.89 8.26 -6.49
C PRO A 388 12.88 9.42 -6.63
N VAL A 389 13.98 9.21 -7.36
CA VAL A 389 15.01 10.25 -7.59
C VAL A 389 14.41 11.53 -8.18
N ALA A 390 13.53 11.42 -9.18
CA ALA A 390 12.82 12.56 -9.75
C ALA A 390 12.05 13.39 -8.70
N THR A 391 11.46 12.72 -7.70
CA THR A 391 10.76 13.39 -6.58
C THR A 391 11.74 14.07 -5.64
N THR A 392 12.88 13.42 -5.34
CA THR A 392 13.92 14.01 -4.50
C THR A 392 14.52 15.25 -5.16
N VAL A 393 14.79 15.21 -6.47
CA VAL A 393 15.28 16.38 -7.24
C VAL A 393 14.25 17.50 -7.24
N ALA A 394 12.96 17.20 -7.42
CA ALA A 394 11.91 18.22 -7.32
C ALA A 394 11.85 18.84 -5.92
N ARG A 395 11.94 18.03 -4.87
CA ARG A 395 11.88 18.47 -3.48
C ARG A 395 13.10 19.27 -3.05
N GLU A 396 14.30 18.83 -3.39
CA GLU A 396 15.53 19.46 -2.90
C GLU A 396 16.07 20.51 -3.87
N GLY A 397 15.95 20.28 -5.17
CA GLY A 397 16.50 21.15 -6.21
C GLY A 397 15.66 22.39 -6.50
N ILE A 398 14.33 22.25 -6.54
CA ILE A 398 13.42 23.39 -6.80
C ILE A 398 12.45 23.66 -5.65
N LYS A 399 12.57 22.96 -4.52
CA LYS A 399 11.71 23.11 -3.35
C LYS A 399 10.22 23.02 -3.70
N ALA A 400 9.89 22.05 -4.55
CA ALA A 400 8.52 21.80 -5.00
C ALA A 400 7.59 21.47 -3.82
N THR A 401 6.32 21.82 -3.98
CA THR A 401 5.29 21.56 -2.96
C THR A 401 5.05 20.06 -2.76
N ASN A 402 4.48 19.68 -1.61
CA ASN A 402 4.11 18.28 -1.34
C ASN A 402 3.15 17.72 -2.39
N LYS A 403 2.20 18.54 -2.89
CA LYS A 403 1.27 18.16 -3.97
C LYS A 403 2.01 17.69 -5.23
N ILE A 404 3.04 18.42 -5.65
CA ILE A 404 3.86 18.07 -6.82
C ILE A 404 4.71 16.83 -6.52
N CYS A 405 5.29 16.73 -5.33
CA CYS A 405 6.10 15.58 -4.92
C CYS A 405 5.28 14.27 -4.90
N ASP A 406 4.07 14.32 -4.34
CA ASP A 406 3.16 13.17 -4.26
C ASP A 406 2.69 12.77 -5.66
N LEU A 407 2.39 13.74 -6.52
CA LEU A 407 2.06 13.52 -7.93
C LEU A 407 3.22 12.84 -8.68
N LEU A 408 4.44 13.39 -8.59
CA LEU A 408 5.64 12.80 -9.22
C LEU A 408 5.89 11.38 -8.72
N THR A 409 5.75 11.15 -7.41
CA THR A 409 5.92 9.83 -6.81
C THR A 409 4.92 8.84 -7.39
N ALA A 410 3.65 9.23 -7.49
CA ALA A 410 2.60 8.40 -8.09
C ALA A 410 2.86 8.15 -9.58
N SER A 411 3.20 9.20 -10.34
CA SER A 411 3.51 9.11 -11.78
C SER A 411 4.63 8.11 -12.07
N VAL A 412 5.73 8.16 -11.32
CA VAL A 412 6.86 7.23 -11.51
C VAL A 412 6.49 5.80 -11.11
N ARG A 413 5.81 5.61 -9.97
CA ARG A 413 5.45 4.28 -9.47
C ARG A 413 4.42 3.57 -10.33
N ASN A 414 3.47 4.31 -10.88
CA ASN A 414 2.40 3.77 -11.71
C ASN A 414 2.74 3.79 -13.22
N ALA A 415 3.90 4.32 -13.61
CA ALA A 415 4.27 4.53 -15.01
C ALA A 415 4.17 3.24 -15.83
N GLU A 416 4.74 2.14 -15.34
CA GLU A 416 4.72 0.85 -16.04
C GLU A 416 3.30 0.27 -16.18
N ASP A 417 2.48 0.35 -15.13
CA ASP A 417 1.08 -0.12 -15.17
C ASP A 417 0.26 0.71 -16.16
N ILE A 418 0.42 2.03 -16.16
CA ILE A 418 -0.22 2.93 -17.13
C ILE A 418 0.23 2.61 -18.55
N ARG A 419 1.53 2.46 -18.80
CA ARG A 419 2.08 2.11 -20.13
C ARG A 419 1.52 0.79 -20.63
N LYS A 420 1.42 -0.22 -19.76
CA LYS A 420 0.86 -1.53 -20.08
C LYS A 420 -0.62 -1.43 -20.46
N VAL A 421 -1.41 -0.73 -19.64
CA VAL A 421 -2.85 -0.56 -19.89
C VAL A 421 -3.09 0.28 -21.13
N ALA A 422 -2.45 1.45 -21.26
CA ALA A 422 -2.60 2.32 -22.44
C ALA A 422 -2.09 1.63 -23.73
N GLY A 423 -0.97 0.92 -23.64
CA GLY A 423 -0.36 0.19 -24.76
C GLY A 423 -1.25 -0.90 -25.34
N SER A 424 -2.18 -1.46 -24.54
CA SER A 424 -3.13 -2.48 -25.00
C SER A 424 -4.17 -1.98 -25.99
N PHE A 425 -4.30 -0.66 -26.12
CA PHE A 425 -5.20 0.00 -27.07
C PHE A 425 -4.52 0.42 -28.37
N GLY A 426 -3.21 0.17 -28.56
CA GLY A 426 -2.49 0.57 -29.77
C GLY A 426 -2.47 -0.50 -30.87
N ASP A 427 -2.46 -0.07 -32.14
CA ASP A 427 -2.48 -0.94 -33.34
C ASP A 427 -1.09 -1.48 -33.76
N GLY A 428 -0.15 -1.68 -32.83
CA GLY A 428 1.23 -2.09 -33.13
C GLY A 428 1.50 -3.61 -33.05
N PRO A 429 2.35 -4.21 -33.91
CA PRO A 429 2.67 -5.64 -33.91
C PRO A 429 3.49 -6.13 -32.69
N LYS A 430 4.01 -5.22 -31.87
CA LYS A 430 4.81 -5.51 -30.65
C LYS A 430 4.11 -5.17 -29.34
N ARG A 431 2.85 -4.70 -29.37
CA ARG A 431 2.14 -4.22 -28.16
C ARG A 431 1.17 -5.31 -27.67
N PRO A 432 1.14 -5.61 -26.35
CA PRO A 432 0.31 -6.66 -25.79
C PRO A 432 -1.17 -6.30 -25.95
N ARG A 433 -1.91 -7.04 -26.79
CA ARG A 433 -3.36 -6.90 -26.88
C ARG A 433 -4.01 -7.51 -25.63
N LEU A 434 -5.02 -6.84 -25.09
CA LEU A 434 -5.87 -7.44 -24.06
C LEU A 434 -6.54 -8.69 -24.63
N ASP A 435 -6.61 -9.74 -23.82
CA ASP A 435 -7.31 -10.98 -24.14
C ASP A 435 -8.79 -10.67 -24.42
N PRO A 436 -9.38 -11.11 -25.56
CA PRO A 436 -10.77 -10.84 -25.90
C PRO A 436 -11.80 -11.29 -24.86
N ASP A 437 -11.43 -12.21 -23.96
CA ASP A 437 -12.33 -12.70 -22.89
C ASP A 437 -12.29 -11.83 -21.60
N VAL A 438 -11.43 -10.82 -21.52
CA VAL A 438 -11.29 -9.97 -20.32
C VAL A 438 -12.29 -8.81 -20.34
N ASN A 439 -13.02 -8.59 -19.24
CA ASN A 439 -13.89 -7.44 -19.12
C ASN A 439 -13.05 -6.14 -19.07
N LEU A 440 -13.11 -5.39 -20.17
CA LEU A 440 -12.34 -4.18 -20.39
C LEU A 440 -12.67 -3.09 -19.36
N ARG A 441 -13.95 -2.96 -18.99
CA ARG A 441 -14.44 -1.93 -18.08
C ARG A 441 -13.95 -2.16 -16.65
N GLU A 442 -13.98 -3.41 -16.20
CA GLU A 442 -13.39 -3.82 -14.92
C GLU A 442 -11.90 -3.54 -14.88
N THR A 443 -11.16 -3.99 -15.90
CA THR A 443 -9.69 -3.87 -15.95
C THR A 443 -9.24 -2.42 -15.91
N VAL A 444 -9.77 -1.58 -16.80
CA VAL A 444 -9.44 -0.15 -16.86
C VAL A 444 -9.93 0.58 -15.61
N GLY A 445 -11.14 0.27 -15.14
CA GLY A 445 -11.71 0.90 -13.96
C GLY A 445 -10.90 0.62 -12.70
N MET A 446 -10.47 -0.62 -12.48
CA MET A 446 -9.62 -1.00 -11.36
C MET A 446 -8.23 -0.36 -11.45
N SER A 447 -7.66 -0.25 -12.65
CA SER A 447 -6.38 0.45 -12.85
C SER A 447 -6.47 1.94 -12.50
N ILE A 448 -7.48 2.66 -13.00
CA ILE A 448 -7.71 4.08 -12.65
C ILE A 448 -7.88 4.27 -11.14
N ARG A 449 -8.56 3.33 -10.47
CA ARG A 449 -8.68 3.36 -9.01
C ARG A 449 -7.37 3.24 -8.28
N ARG A 450 -6.47 2.35 -8.74
CA ARG A 450 -5.12 2.22 -8.17
C ARG A 450 -4.30 3.49 -8.39
N TRP A 451 -4.45 4.14 -9.54
CA TRP A 451 -3.74 5.38 -9.87
C TRP A 451 -4.29 6.59 -9.12
N GLY A 452 -5.57 6.58 -8.74
CA GLY A 452 -6.19 7.61 -7.92
C GLY A 452 -6.59 8.87 -8.69
N ALA A 453 -6.88 9.96 -7.96
CA ALA A 453 -7.47 11.18 -8.54
C ALA A 453 -6.58 11.87 -9.59
N THR A 454 -5.26 11.69 -9.52
CA THR A 454 -4.31 12.35 -10.44
C THR A 454 -3.96 11.51 -11.67
N TRP A 455 -4.69 10.43 -11.94
CA TRP A 455 -4.39 9.47 -13.01
C TRP A 455 -4.22 10.12 -14.39
N LYS A 456 -4.96 11.19 -14.68
CA LYS A 456 -4.84 11.98 -15.93
C LYS A 456 -3.44 12.57 -16.11
N LEU A 457 -2.91 13.21 -15.06
CA LEU A 457 -1.56 13.79 -15.06
C LEU A 457 -0.48 12.71 -15.08
N GLN A 458 -0.71 11.59 -14.37
CA GLN A 458 0.19 10.43 -14.43
C GLN A 458 0.25 9.84 -15.85
N THR A 459 -0.87 9.82 -16.57
CA THR A 459 -0.95 9.38 -17.98
C THR A 459 -0.13 10.28 -18.89
N VAL A 460 -0.14 11.60 -18.67
CA VAL A 460 0.73 12.54 -19.40
C VAL A 460 2.21 12.26 -19.12
N PHE A 461 2.58 12.00 -17.87
CA PHE A 461 3.96 11.64 -17.53
C PHE A 461 4.40 10.34 -18.23
N SER A 462 3.54 9.31 -18.26
CA SER A 462 3.84 8.06 -18.97
C SER A 462 3.97 8.25 -20.47
N LEU A 463 3.08 9.01 -21.11
CA LEU A 463 3.16 9.33 -22.54
C LEU A 463 4.47 10.06 -22.87
N LEU A 464 4.81 11.11 -22.11
CA LEU A 464 6.06 11.84 -22.33
C LEU A 464 7.30 10.97 -22.08
N SER A 465 7.21 10.03 -21.14
CA SER A 465 8.29 9.07 -20.88
C SER A 465 8.46 8.07 -22.03
N ASP A 466 7.36 7.59 -22.62
CA ASP A 466 7.41 6.74 -23.83
C ASP A 466 7.98 7.51 -25.03
N ILE A 467 7.55 8.76 -25.25
CA ILE A 467 8.08 9.63 -26.32
C ILE A 467 9.59 9.83 -26.13
N ALA A 468 10.04 10.06 -24.90
CA ALA A 468 11.46 10.22 -24.61
C ALA A 468 12.28 8.95 -24.90
N GLU A 469 11.68 7.76 -24.80
CA GLU A 469 12.33 6.48 -25.15
C GLU A 469 12.26 6.16 -26.65
N GLN A 470 11.19 6.59 -27.33
CA GLN A 470 10.94 6.31 -28.75
C GLN A 470 10.56 7.60 -29.49
N PRO A 471 11.50 8.56 -29.63
CA PRO A 471 11.19 9.87 -30.23
C PRO A 471 10.71 9.75 -31.69
N ASP A 472 11.14 8.72 -32.42
CA ASP A 472 10.75 8.49 -33.81
C ASP A 472 9.29 8.03 -33.99
N ASP A 473 8.64 7.47 -32.93
CA ASP A 473 7.24 7.00 -32.95
C ASP A 473 6.30 7.90 -32.12
N SER A 474 6.66 9.18 -31.98
CA SER A 474 5.90 10.13 -31.15
C SER A 474 4.41 10.19 -31.53
N ASP A 475 4.09 10.23 -32.83
CA ASP A 475 2.71 10.28 -33.32
C ASP A 475 1.93 8.98 -33.04
N GLY A 476 2.57 7.82 -33.18
CA GLY A 476 1.96 6.52 -32.88
C GLY A 476 1.69 6.31 -31.39
N LEU A 477 2.58 6.82 -30.53
CA LEU A 477 2.37 6.86 -29.09
C LEU A 477 1.20 7.79 -28.72
N ILE A 478 1.18 9.02 -29.24
CA ILE A 478 0.08 9.96 -29.00
C ILE A 478 -1.26 9.36 -29.44
N ALA A 479 -1.31 8.71 -30.61
CA ALA A 479 -2.52 8.04 -31.09
C ALA A 479 -2.99 6.92 -30.14
N THR A 480 -2.05 6.12 -29.62
CA THR A 480 -2.35 5.03 -28.66
C THR A 480 -2.95 5.58 -27.37
N TYR A 481 -2.33 6.59 -26.77
CA TYR A 481 -2.85 7.21 -25.56
C TYR A 481 -4.18 7.94 -25.81
N LYS A 482 -4.38 8.50 -27.00
CA LYS A 482 -5.66 9.12 -27.41
C LYS A 482 -6.78 8.09 -27.48
N GLN A 483 -6.49 6.89 -27.99
CA GLN A 483 -7.44 5.79 -28.06
C GLN A 483 -7.77 5.27 -26.66
N PHE A 484 -6.76 5.11 -25.79
CA PHE A 484 -6.97 4.77 -24.38
C PHE A 484 -7.91 5.76 -23.69
N LEU A 485 -7.64 7.06 -23.79
CA LEU A 485 -8.49 8.09 -23.17
C LEU A 485 -9.91 8.11 -23.75
N ARG A 486 -10.07 7.89 -25.06
CA ARG A 486 -11.39 7.75 -25.68
C ARG A 486 -12.16 6.57 -25.09
N GLN A 487 -11.52 5.42 -24.91
CA GLN A 487 -12.14 4.24 -24.30
C GLN A 487 -12.54 4.50 -22.83
N VAL A 488 -11.73 5.21 -22.06
CA VAL A 488 -12.09 5.60 -20.69
C VAL A 488 -13.38 6.43 -20.66
N VAL A 489 -13.53 7.38 -21.58
CA VAL A 489 -14.74 8.21 -21.71
C VAL A 489 -15.93 7.39 -22.17
N GLU A 490 -15.78 6.55 -23.20
CA GLU A 490 -16.85 5.68 -23.73
C GLU A 490 -17.37 4.69 -22.67
N LEU A 491 -16.50 4.19 -21.80
CA LEU A 491 -16.85 3.29 -20.70
C LEU A 491 -17.38 4.01 -19.45
N GLY A 492 -17.35 5.35 -19.42
CA GLY A 492 -17.81 6.16 -18.27
C GLY A 492 -16.91 6.01 -17.04
N LEU A 493 -15.60 5.87 -17.23
CA LEU A 493 -14.63 5.56 -16.17
C LEU A 493 -13.77 6.75 -15.73
N GLU A 494 -14.03 7.97 -16.23
CA GLU A 494 -13.24 9.18 -15.90
C GLU A 494 -13.11 9.40 -14.38
N GLU A 495 -14.19 9.11 -13.65
CA GLU A 495 -14.30 9.28 -12.20
C GLU A 495 -14.20 7.95 -11.43
N ALA A 496 -13.70 6.87 -12.04
CA ALA A 496 -13.66 5.54 -11.44
C ALA A 496 -12.89 5.50 -10.11
N TYR A 497 -11.88 6.34 -9.94
CA TYR A 497 -11.13 6.52 -8.70
C TYR A 497 -12.00 6.95 -7.51
N SER A 498 -13.13 7.63 -7.77
CA SER A 498 -14.05 8.14 -6.76
C SER A 498 -15.20 7.17 -6.44
N PHE A 499 -15.38 6.12 -7.25
CA PHE A 499 -16.49 5.18 -7.07
C PHE A 499 -16.41 4.52 -5.69
N ARG A 500 -17.57 4.36 -5.05
CA ARG A 500 -17.67 3.69 -3.75
C ARG A 500 -18.24 2.29 -3.97
N PRO A 501 -17.70 1.26 -3.30
CA PRO A 501 -18.31 -0.06 -3.31
C PRO A 501 -19.76 0.05 -2.81
N ILE A 502 -20.66 -0.72 -3.43
CA ILE A 502 -22.08 -0.80 -3.03
C ILE A 502 -22.24 -1.24 -1.57
N LEU A 503 -21.27 -1.99 -1.04
CA LEU A 503 -21.22 -2.47 0.34
C LEU A 503 -20.12 -1.78 1.14
N ASP A 504 -20.41 -1.41 2.38
CA ASP A 504 -19.35 -1.02 3.32
C ASP A 504 -18.68 -2.24 3.98
N GLY A 505 -17.49 -2.05 4.56
CA GLY A 505 -16.74 -3.15 5.19
C GLY A 505 -17.48 -3.81 6.37
N LYS A 506 -18.40 -3.11 7.04
CA LYS A 506 -19.19 -3.66 8.16
C LYS A 506 -20.33 -4.53 7.63
N GLN A 507 -21.02 -4.10 6.58
CA GLN A 507 -22.06 -4.83 5.88
C GLN A 507 -21.48 -6.10 5.26
N LEU A 508 -20.30 -6.00 4.63
CA LEU A 508 -19.59 -7.15 4.07
C LEU A 508 -19.17 -8.14 5.16
N ALA A 509 -18.58 -7.65 6.26
CA ALA A 509 -18.23 -8.49 7.43
C ALA A 509 -19.45 -9.22 8.00
N LYS A 510 -20.59 -8.52 8.14
CA LYS A 510 -21.85 -9.11 8.62
C LYS A 510 -22.43 -10.13 7.66
N GLY A 511 -22.43 -9.86 6.35
CA GLY A 511 -22.97 -10.77 5.32
C GLY A 511 -22.14 -12.03 5.09
N ILE A 512 -20.84 -11.98 5.44
CA ILE A 512 -19.91 -13.10 5.35
C ILE A 512 -19.77 -13.84 6.70
N GLY A 513 -20.13 -13.20 7.82
CA GLY A 513 -20.02 -13.80 9.16
C GLY A 513 -18.60 -13.80 9.75
N ILE A 514 -17.71 -12.93 9.24
CA ILE A 514 -16.31 -12.81 9.69
C ILE A 514 -16.08 -11.41 10.25
N GLY A 515 -15.37 -11.31 11.38
CA GLY A 515 -15.02 -10.02 11.99
C GLY A 515 -14.14 -9.13 11.08
N PRO A 516 -14.25 -7.80 11.20
CA PRO A 516 -13.49 -6.87 10.35
C PRO A 516 -11.97 -7.05 10.54
N GLY A 517 -11.22 -6.99 9.43
CA GLY A 517 -9.78 -7.22 9.43
C GLY A 517 -9.08 -6.77 8.15
N PRO A 518 -7.75 -7.00 8.00
CA PRO A 518 -6.96 -6.54 6.86
C PRO A 518 -7.46 -7.04 5.49
N TRP A 519 -8.13 -8.19 5.47
CA TRP A 519 -8.76 -8.81 4.30
C TRP A 519 -9.89 -7.99 3.67
N MET A 520 -10.48 -7.04 4.42
CA MET A 520 -11.60 -6.25 3.94
C MET A 520 -11.24 -5.44 2.69
N LYS A 521 -9.99 -5.00 2.56
CA LYS A 521 -9.56 -4.22 1.40
C LYS A 521 -9.69 -5.04 0.13
N GLU A 522 -9.12 -6.24 0.12
CA GLU A 522 -9.13 -7.14 -1.04
C GLU A 522 -10.56 -7.62 -1.35
N ALA A 523 -11.36 -7.90 -0.31
CA ALA A 523 -12.76 -8.26 -0.49
C ALA A 523 -13.62 -7.11 -1.05
N LEU A 524 -13.36 -5.86 -0.64
CA LEU A 524 -14.00 -4.68 -1.24
C LEU A 524 -13.52 -4.41 -2.67
N ASP A 525 -12.27 -4.76 -3.00
CA ASP A 525 -11.75 -4.69 -4.37
C ASP A 525 -12.46 -5.71 -5.28
N VAL A 526 -12.81 -6.90 -4.79
CA VAL A 526 -13.65 -7.88 -5.53
C VAL A 526 -15.07 -7.34 -5.76
N VAL A 527 -15.69 -6.74 -4.74
CA VAL A 527 -17.01 -6.09 -4.89
C VAL A 527 -16.94 -4.98 -5.93
N MET A 528 -15.89 -4.18 -5.90
CA MET A 528 -15.68 -3.09 -6.85
C MET A 528 -15.45 -3.59 -8.28
N ALA A 529 -14.64 -4.64 -8.45
CA ALA A 529 -14.40 -5.26 -9.75
C ALA A 529 -15.70 -5.78 -10.37
N TRP A 530 -16.53 -6.45 -9.58
CA TRP A 530 -17.87 -6.87 -9.98
C TRP A 530 -18.78 -5.67 -10.34
N GLN A 531 -18.80 -4.63 -9.52
CA GLN A 531 -19.58 -3.41 -9.78
C GLN A 531 -19.15 -2.69 -11.07
N LEU A 532 -17.86 -2.74 -11.39
CA LEU A 532 -17.33 -2.17 -12.64
C LEU A 532 -17.68 -3.03 -13.86
N ARG A 533 -17.75 -4.36 -13.70
CA ARG A 533 -18.16 -5.32 -14.73
C ARG A 533 -19.63 -5.12 -15.11
N ASP A 534 -20.50 -5.01 -14.11
CA ASP A 534 -21.96 -4.99 -14.25
C ASP A 534 -22.57 -3.70 -13.64
N PRO A 535 -22.41 -2.54 -14.29
CA PRO A 535 -22.77 -1.23 -13.74
C PRO A 535 -24.28 -1.03 -13.45
N ASN A 536 -25.14 -1.85 -14.06
CA ASN A 536 -26.60 -1.80 -13.86
C ASN A 536 -27.07 -2.70 -12.71
N HIS A 537 -26.18 -3.55 -12.16
CA HIS A 537 -26.49 -4.43 -11.04
C HIS A 537 -26.09 -3.77 -9.72
N THR A 538 -27.07 -3.57 -8.83
CA THR A 538 -26.86 -2.92 -7.52
C THR A 538 -27.24 -3.82 -6.34
N SER A 539 -27.39 -5.13 -6.58
CA SER A 539 -27.78 -6.10 -5.55
C SER A 539 -26.66 -6.31 -4.54
N THR A 540 -26.94 -6.03 -3.27
CA THR A 540 -26.00 -6.22 -2.17
C THR A 540 -25.74 -7.69 -1.86
N GLU A 541 -26.74 -8.53 -2.05
CA GLU A 541 -26.72 -9.97 -1.80
C GLU A 541 -25.82 -10.69 -2.81
N GLU A 542 -25.94 -10.34 -4.08
CA GLU A 542 -25.12 -10.91 -5.16
C GLU A 542 -23.65 -10.49 -5.03
N ALA A 543 -23.39 -9.24 -4.64
CA ALA A 543 -22.02 -8.79 -4.35
C ALA A 543 -21.37 -9.60 -3.22
N ILE A 544 -22.14 -9.94 -2.17
CA ILE A 544 -21.68 -10.82 -1.08
C ILE A 544 -21.44 -12.24 -1.61
N GLU A 545 -22.30 -12.73 -2.50
CA GLU A 545 -22.16 -14.04 -3.14
C GLU A 545 -20.91 -14.12 -4.02
N GLN A 546 -20.59 -13.07 -4.78
CA GLN A 546 -19.35 -12.99 -5.56
C GLN A 546 -18.11 -13.06 -4.68
N VAL A 547 -18.10 -12.37 -3.53
CA VAL A 547 -17.01 -12.46 -2.55
C VAL A 547 -16.93 -13.84 -1.89
N LYS A 548 -18.06 -14.56 -1.74
CA LYS A 548 -18.07 -15.95 -1.26
C LYS A 548 -17.57 -16.92 -2.33
N ASN A 549 -17.94 -16.72 -3.59
CA ASN A 549 -17.53 -17.58 -4.70
C ASN A 549 -16.05 -17.37 -5.06
N SER A 550 -15.54 -16.14 -4.95
CA SER A 550 -14.11 -15.85 -5.08
C SER A 550 -13.25 -16.51 -3.99
N LYS A 551 -13.86 -16.99 -2.89
CA LYS A 551 -13.19 -17.78 -1.86
C LYS A 551 -13.07 -19.27 -2.20
N VAL A 552 -13.88 -19.78 -3.13
CA VAL A 552 -13.95 -21.23 -3.37
C VAL A 552 -12.77 -21.71 -4.21
N HIS A 553 -12.22 -20.90 -5.12
CA HIS A 553 -10.98 -21.20 -5.87
C HIS A 553 -10.29 -19.93 -6.43
N GLY A 554 -9.54 -19.14 -5.64
CA GLY A 554 -8.89 -17.93 -6.15
C GLY A 554 -7.75 -17.33 -5.31
N GLU A 555 -7.04 -16.34 -5.88
CA GLU A 555 -5.89 -15.62 -5.28
C GLU A 555 -6.19 -15.02 -3.90
N LEU A 556 -7.43 -14.58 -3.67
CA LEU A 556 -7.89 -14.05 -2.38
C LEU A 556 -7.82 -15.10 -1.25
N THR A 557 -8.14 -16.36 -1.56
CA THR A 557 -8.04 -17.48 -0.59
C THR A 557 -6.58 -17.76 -0.26
N ALA A 558 -5.70 -17.70 -1.26
CA ALA A 558 -4.26 -17.86 -1.08
C ALA A 558 -3.65 -16.76 -0.19
N ASP A 559 -4.02 -15.50 -0.43
CA ASP A 559 -3.54 -14.36 0.35
C ASP A 559 -4.10 -14.34 1.77
N LEU A 560 -5.37 -14.73 1.96
CA LEU A 560 -5.98 -14.93 3.27
C LEU A 560 -5.30 -16.05 4.07
N VAL A 561 -5.08 -17.20 3.44
CA VAL A 561 -4.36 -18.34 4.06
C VAL A 561 -2.96 -17.91 4.46
N LYS A 562 -2.22 -17.26 3.56
CA LYS A 562 -0.88 -16.71 3.84
C LYS A 562 -0.91 -15.71 4.99
N HIS A 563 -1.90 -14.82 5.03
CA HIS A 563 -2.06 -13.79 6.05
C HIS A 563 -2.32 -14.41 7.43
N PHE A 564 -3.32 -15.28 7.55
CA PHE A 564 -3.65 -15.95 8.81
C PHE A 564 -2.48 -16.79 9.31
N LEU A 565 -1.81 -17.56 8.43
CA LEU A 565 -0.65 -18.35 8.81
C LEU A 565 0.53 -17.49 9.28
N THR A 566 0.79 -16.35 8.62
CA THR A 566 1.98 -15.53 8.90
C THR A 566 1.81 -14.56 10.07
N LEU A 567 0.65 -13.87 10.15
CA LEU A 567 0.44 -12.80 11.12
C LEU A 567 -0.38 -13.23 12.34
N THR A 568 -1.16 -14.32 12.24
CA THR A 568 -2.00 -14.79 13.34
C THR A 568 -1.47 -16.07 13.95
N ILE A 569 -1.32 -17.14 13.17
CA ILE A 569 -0.94 -18.46 13.67
C ILE A 569 0.54 -18.53 14.04
N ARG A 570 1.46 -18.10 13.15
CA ARG A 570 2.90 -18.18 13.41
C ARG A 570 3.33 -17.48 14.71
N PRO A 571 2.93 -16.24 15.03
CA PRO A 571 3.33 -15.60 16.29
C PRO A 571 2.82 -16.34 17.53
N LEU A 572 1.62 -16.93 17.46
CA LEU A 572 1.01 -17.65 18.56
C LEU A 572 1.68 -19.00 18.86
N PHE A 573 2.22 -19.67 17.83
CA PHE A 573 2.86 -20.99 17.93
C PHE A 573 4.40 -20.98 17.83
N ALA A 574 5.04 -19.81 17.64
CA ALA A 574 6.50 -19.69 17.46
C ALA A 574 7.35 -20.03 18.70
N GLN A 575 6.74 -20.08 19.88
CA GLN A 575 7.47 -20.18 21.16
C GLN A 575 8.04 -21.57 21.46
N LYS A 576 7.43 -22.64 20.91
CA LYS A 576 7.91 -24.02 21.06
C LYS A 576 7.97 -24.68 19.69
N ARG A 577 9.17 -25.13 19.29
CA ARG A 577 9.35 -25.94 18.08
C ARG A 577 9.06 -27.41 18.43
N PRO A 578 8.22 -28.12 17.66
CA PRO A 578 8.00 -29.55 17.86
C PRO A 578 9.31 -30.34 17.66
N GLN A 579 9.48 -31.43 18.41
CA GLN A 579 10.64 -32.31 18.25
C GLN A 579 10.55 -33.06 16.92
N GLY A 580 11.67 -33.21 16.20
CA GLY A 580 11.74 -34.00 14.96
C GLY A 580 11.44 -33.25 13.66
N ILE A 581 11.23 -31.92 13.69
CA ILE A 581 11.08 -31.10 12.46
C ILE A 581 12.06 -29.92 12.38
N THR A 582 12.48 -29.61 11.15
CA THR A 582 13.31 -28.45 10.81
C THR A 582 12.48 -27.16 10.74
N ALA A 583 13.14 -25.99 10.68
CA ALA A 583 12.46 -24.68 10.50
C ALA A 583 11.66 -24.57 9.19
N GLN A 584 11.84 -25.51 8.25
CA GLN A 584 11.08 -25.63 7.01
C GLN A 584 9.95 -26.68 7.10
N GLY A 585 9.68 -27.26 8.27
CA GLY A 585 8.63 -28.26 8.45
C GLY A 585 8.94 -29.63 7.84
N ARG A 586 10.22 -29.95 7.60
CA ARG A 586 10.68 -31.29 7.14
C ARG A 586 11.24 -32.10 8.31
N LYS A 587 11.27 -33.43 8.21
CA LYS A 587 11.90 -34.31 9.22
C LYS A 587 13.35 -33.85 9.52
N ASP A 588 13.67 -33.71 10.81
CA ASP A 588 15.03 -33.43 11.27
C ASP A 588 15.79 -34.75 11.46
N ASN A 589 16.83 -35.00 10.65
CA ASN A 589 17.64 -36.21 10.68
C ASN A 589 18.78 -36.16 11.72
N ARG A 590 18.87 -35.08 12.52
CA ARG A 590 19.80 -35.03 13.65
C ARG A 590 19.23 -35.94 14.73
N ASN A 591 19.93 -37.02 15.07
CA ASN A 591 19.64 -37.84 16.26
C ASN A 591 19.79 -36.99 17.53
N VAL A 592 18.77 -36.20 17.85
CA VAL A 592 18.66 -35.54 19.15
C VAL A 592 18.15 -36.61 20.11
N PRO A 593 18.90 -36.99 21.16
CA PRO A 593 18.38 -37.92 22.15
C PRO A 593 17.09 -37.33 22.73
N SER A 594 16.05 -38.16 22.89
CA SER A 594 14.79 -37.80 23.54
C SER A 594 15.12 -37.10 24.85
N ALA A 595 14.97 -35.76 24.89
CA ALA A 595 15.21 -35.04 26.12
C ALA A 595 14.24 -35.59 27.18
N PRO A 596 14.68 -35.79 28.43
CA PRO A 596 13.79 -36.24 29.48
C PRO A 596 12.59 -35.30 29.54
N ILE A 597 11.40 -35.86 29.76
CA ILE A 597 10.18 -35.08 30.00
C ILE A 597 10.49 -34.14 31.16
N ASP A 598 10.72 -32.86 30.85
CA ASP A 598 10.96 -31.85 31.87
C ASP A 598 9.63 -31.60 32.57
N ILE A 599 9.48 -32.16 33.77
CA ILE A 599 8.32 -31.98 34.65
C ILE A 599 8.49 -30.66 35.43
N SER A 600 9.02 -29.62 34.78
CA SER A 600 9.05 -28.28 35.33
C SER A 600 7.66 -27.67 35.21
N PHE A 601 6.93 -27.66 36.34
CA PHE A 601 5.73 -26.87 36.56
C PHE A 601 6.10 -25.38 36.53
N ASP A 602 6.32 -24.83 35.34
CA ASP A 602 6.42 -23.38 35.16
C ASP A 602 5.08 -22.84 34.65
N GLU A 603 4.16 -22.59 35.59
CA GLU A 603 2.81 -22.06 35.35
C GLU A 603 2.80 -20.68 34.66
N GLU A 604 3.94 -19.98 34.54
CA GLU A 604 4.00 -18.65 33.92
C GLU A 604 4.21 -18.66 32.40
N ALA A 605 4.66 -19.77 31.80
CA ALA A 605 4.83 -19.90 30.35
C ALA A 605 3.54 -20.40 29.65
N VAL A 606 2.39 -19.78 29.96
CA VAL A 606 1.12 -20.10 29.29
C VAL A 606 1.29 -19.81 27.79
N LYS A 607 1.38 -20.89 27.00
CA LYS A 607 1.47 -20.85 25.53
C LYS A 607 0.49 -19.78 25.01
N GLN A 608 0.96 -18.75 24.32
CA GLN A 608 0.13 -17.58 23.98
C GLN A 608 -1.16 -17.94 23.22
N TRP A 609 -1.16 -19.03 22.45
CA TRP A 609 -2.36 -19.57 21.80
C TRP A 609 -3.42 -20.09 22.78
N LYS A 610 -3.03 -20.56 23.98
CA LYS A 610 -3.94 -20.95 25.08
C LYS A 610 -4.66 -19.76 25.74
N LYS A 611 -4.24 -18.52 25.50
CA LYS A 611 -5.00 -17.33 25.96
C LYS A 611 -6.09 -16.91 24.97
N LYS A 612 -6.08 -17.43 23.74
CA LYS A 612 -7.01 -17.13 22.64
C LYS A 612 -7.48 -18.41 21.94
N GLU A 613 -7.77 -19.43 22.74
CA GLU A 613 -7.91 -20.85 22.33
C GLU A 613 -8.86 -21.05 21.16
N HIS A 614 -10.11 -20.63 21.33
CA HIS A 614 -11.16 -20.81 20.33
C HIS A 614 -10.79 -20.12 19.01
N GLN A 615 -10.34 -18.86 19.07
CA GLN A 615 -10.01 -18.09 17.87
C GLN A 615 -8.83 -18.69 17.07
N ALA A 616 -7.77 -19.15 17.74
CA ALA A 616 -6.59 -19.66 17.04
C ALA A 616 -6.83 -21.03 16.39
N ILE A 617 -7.54 -21.92 17.08
CA ILE A 617 -7.85 -23.27 16.59
C ILE A 617 -8.93 -23.19 15.49
N ASP A 618 -9.96 -22.35 15.65
CA ASP A 618 -11.01 -22.16 14.64
C ASP A 618 -10.43 -21.58 13.34
N ILE A 619 -9.48 -20.63 13.44
CA ILE A 619 -8.79 -20.09 12.27
C ILE A 619 -7.93 -21.17 11.61
N LEU A 620 -7.21 -21.98 12.38
CA LEU A 620 -6.39 -23.07 11.83
C LEU A 620 -7.25 -24.14 11.15
N MET A 621 -8.41 -24.46 11.74
CA MET A 621 -9.42 -25.37 11.16
C MET A 621 -9.95 -24.82 9.84
N TRP A 622 -10.33 -23.54 9.82
CA TRP A 622 -10.78 -22.87 8.60
C TRP A 622 -9.70 -22.90 7.53
N VAL A 623 -8.43 -22.61 7.88
CA VAL A 623 -7.31 -22.67 6.93
C VAL A 623 -7.21 -24.06 6.32
N VAL A 624 -7.12 -25.12 7.14
CA VAL A 624 -6.95 -26.51 6.66
C VAL A 624 -8.10 -26.95 5.74
N GLN A 625 -9.35 -26.53 6.04
CA GLN A 625 -10.51 -26.86 5.21
C GLN A 625 -10.51 -26.20 3.82
N HIS A 626 -9.76 -25.10 3.63
CA HIS A 626 -9.72 -24.31 2.39
C HIS A 626 -8.39 -24.44 1.63
N LEU A 627 -7.50 -25.36 2.04
CA LEU A 627 -6.27 -25.65 1.31
C LEU A 627 -6.55 -26.53 0.08
N ASP A 628 -5.91 -26.18 -1.05
CA ASP A 628 -5.68 -27.06 -2.18
C ASP A 628 -4.26 -27.65 -2.13
N GLU A 629 -3.91 -28.52 -3.08
CA GLU A 629 -2.61 -29.21 -3.09
C GLU A 629 -1.43 -28.22 -3.22
N GLU A 630 -1.58 -27.16 -4.03
CA GLU A 630 -0.53 -26.16 -4.30
C GLU A 630 -0.29 -25.26 -3.08
N LEU A 631 -1.35 -24.74 -2.45
CA LEU A 631 -1.26 -23.93 -1.25
C LEU A 631 -0.77 -24.73 -0.05
N THR A 632 -1.15 -26.00 0.03
CA THR A 632 -0.64 -26.94 1.03
C THR A 632 0.88 -27.06 0.94
N GLU A 633 1.43 -27.30 -0.26
CA GLU A 633 2.88 -27.38 -0.47
C GLU A 633 3.59 -26.04 -0.17
N ARG A 634 3.02 -24.92 -0.64
CA ARG A 634 3.59 -23.57 -0.47
C ARG A 634 3.70 -23.14 0.99
N HIS A 635 2.69 -23.45 1.80
CA HIS A 635 2.59 -23.00 3.19
C HIS A 635 2.86 -24.10 4.22
N TRP A 636 3.33 -25.28 3.77
CA TRP A 636 3.60 -26.47 4.58
C TRP A 636 4.36 -26.17 5.88
N HIS A 637 5.43 -25.38 5.80
CA HIS A 637 6.29 -25.02 6.93
C HIS A 637 5.58 -24.20 8.04
N LEU A 638 4.45 -23.55 7.74
CA LEU A 638 3.65 -22.78 8.71
C LEU A 638 2.49 -23.60 9.30
N ILE A 639 2.07 -24.67 8.63
CA ILE A 639 0.90 -25.48 8.99
C ILE A 639 1.29 -26.62 9.94
N ILE A 640 2.40 -27.30 9.66
CA ILE A 640 2.84 -28.49 10.43
C ILE A 640 3.17 -28.17 11.89
N PRO A 641 3.93 -27.11 12.23
CA PRO A 641 4.31 -26.86 13.62
C PRO A 641 3.13 -26.59 14.57
N PRO A 642 2.09 -25.82 14.19
CA PRO A 642 0.88 -25.69 15.01
C PRO A 642 0.15 -27.01 15.27
N ILE A 643 -0.03 -27.86 14.25
CA ILE A 643 -0.72 -29.15 14.38
C ILE A 643 0.05 -30.09 15.32
N LEU A 644 1.37 -30.22 15.15
CA LEU A 644 2.20 -31.03 16.04
C LEU A 644 2.21 -30.49 17.47
N ASN A 645 2.26 -29.17 17.66
CA ASN A 645 2.19 -28.57 19.00
C ASN A 645 0.87 -28.82 19.73
N LEU A 646 -0.23 -29.02 18.99
CA LEU A 646 -1.53 -29.43 19.54
C LEU A 646 -1.52 -30.92 19.92
N ILE A 647 -1.00 -31.78 19.05
CA ILE A 647 -0.87 -33.23 19.29
C ILE A 647 0.09 -33.51 20.48
N ASP A 648 1.14 -32.71 20.64
CA ASP A 648 2.13 -32.84 21.72
C ASP A 648 1.68 -32.19 23.05
N ASP A 649 0.50 -31.56 23.10
CA ASP A 649 0.02 -30.91 24.32
C ASP A 649 -0.36 -31.93 25.41
N HIS A 650 -0.31 -31.54 26.69
CA HIS A 650 -0.70 -32.42 27.80
C HIS A 650 -2.23 -32.52 27.97
N GLN A 651 -2.99 -31.52 27.51
CA GLN A 651 -4.45 -31.53 27.61
C GLN A 651 -5.07 -32.31 26.47
N VAL A 652 -5.99 -33.21 26.81
CA VAL A 652 -6.62 -34.15 25.88
C VAL A 652 -7.44 -33.42 24.81
N LEU A 653 -8.11 -32.34 25.17
CA LEU A 653 -8.88 -31.49 24.24
C LEU A 653 -8.03 -31.01 23.05
N PHE A 654 -6.82 -30.53 23.31
CA PHE A 654 -5.94 -30.03 22.24
C PHE A 654 -5.35 -31.15 21.41
N LYS A 655 -5.06 -32.31 22.03
CA LYS A 655 -4.64 -33.50 21.29
C LYS A 655 -5.71 -33.96 20.30
N ALA A 656 -6.97 -34.02 20.73
CA ALA A 656 -8.10 -34.42 19.89
C ALA A 656 -8.25 -33.49 18.69
N ARG A 657 -8.23 -32.16 18.91
CA ARG A 657 -8.25 -31.15 17.84
C ARG A 657 -7.03 -31.21 16.91
N GLY A 658 -5.86 -31.50 17.46
CA GLY A 658 -4.64 -31.72 16.66
C GLY A 658 -4.78 -32.94 15.73
N CYS A 659 -5.35 -34.04 16.23
CA CYS A 659 -5.62 -35.25 15.43
C CYS A 659 -6.66 -34.98 14.33
N GLU A 660 -7.73 -34.25 14.65
CA GLU A 660 -8.76 -33.83 13.69
C GLU A 660 -8.16 -32.99 12.55
N LEU A 661 -7.38 -31.96 12.90
CA LEU A 661 -6.69 -31.10 11.93
C LEU A 661 -5.73 -31.88 11.04
N LEU A 662 -5.00 -32.83 11.63
CA LEU A 662 -4.07 -33.68 10.87
C LEU A 662 -4.83 -34.57 9.88
N ALA A 663 -5.94 -35.19 10.29
CA ALA A 663 -6.77 -36.00 9.39
C ALA A 663 -7.30 -35.19 8.20
N LEU A 664 -7.80 -33.97 8.45
CA LEU A 664 -8.30 -33.07 7.41
C LEU A 664 -7.19 -32.59 6.46
N LEU A 665 -6.01 -32.27 6.98
CA LEU A 665 -4.86 -31.88 6.18
C LEU A 665 -4.41 -33.01 5.26
N LEU A 666 -4.37 -34.24 5.77
CA LEU A 666 -3.92 -35.41 5.01
C LEU A 666 -4.85 -35.74 3.83
N GLN A 667 -6.16 -35.50 3.97
CA GLN A 667 -7.11 -35.64 2.85
C GLN A 667 -6.79 -34.72 1.65
N ARG A 668 -6.09 -33.60 1.89
CA ARG A 668 -5.68 -32.60 0.87
C ARG A 668 -4.19 -32.69 0.49
N THR A 669 -3.45 -33.60 1.10
CA THR A 669 -2.02 -33.79 0.90
C THR A 669 -1.76 -34.86 -0.14
N SER A 670 -0.83 -34.63 -1.08
CA SER A 670 -0.42 -35.68 -2.01
C SER A 670 0.66 -36.60 -1.44
N THR A 671 0.65 -37.86 -1.88
CA THR A 671 1.63 -38.89 -1.47
C THR A 671 3.07 -38.43 -1.73
N SER A 672 3.31 -37.72 -2.85
CA SER A 672 4.64 -37.19 -3.20
C SER A 672 5.18 -36.22 -2.16
N LEU A 673 4.33 -35.33 -1.63
CA LEU A 673 4.73 -34.32 -0.65
C LEU A 673 5.10 -34.98 0.68
N LEU A 674 4.33 -35.97 1.12
CA LEU A 674 4.60 -36.70 2.36
C LEU A 674 5.92 -37.49 2.29
N THR A 675 6.19 -38.16 1.15
CA THR A 675 7.45 -38.88 0.93
C THR A 675 8.65 -37.94 0.86
N LYS A 676 8.56 -36.82 0.14
CA LYS A 676 9.64 -35.82 0.01
C LYS A 676 10.00 -35.16 1.35
N THR A 677 9.02 -34.96 2.22
CA THR A 677 9.20 -34.25 3.51
C THR A 677 9.64 -35.18 4.65
N GLY A 678 9.46 -36.50 4.47
CA GLY A 678 9.80 -37.52 5.46
C GLY A 678 8.91 -37.51 6.71
N LEU A 679 7.74 -36.86 6.66
CA LEU A 679 6.92 -36.61 7.85
C LEU A 679 6.06 -37.81 8.29
N LEU A 680 6.02 -38.90 7.50
CA LEU A 680 5.31 -40.12 7.89
C LEU A 680 5.73 -40.60 9.29
N ASP A 681 7.04 -40.71 9.52
CA ASP A 681 7.57 -41.13 10.82
C ASP A 681 7.26 -40.11 11.93
N VAL A 682 7.34 -38.81 11.61
CA VAL A 682 7.10 -37.73 12.58
C VAL A 682 5.64 -37.74 13.06
N PHE A 683 4.68 -37.86 12.14
CA PHE A 683 3.26 -37.96 12.50
C PHE A 683 2.96 -39.25 13.25
N THR A 684 3.59 -40.36 12.85
CA THR A 684 3.43 -41.65 13.53
C THR A 684 3.90 -41.60 14.98
N GLU A 685 5.09 -41.03 15.22
CA GLU A 685 5.64 -40.86 16.57
C GLU A 685 4.85 -39.83 17.41
N ALA A 686 4.27 -38.80 16.78
CA ALA A 686 3.42 -37.83 17.47
C ALA A 686 2.05 -38.42 17.87
N LEU A 687 1.43 -39.23 17.01
CA LEU A 687 0.12 -39.83 17.27
C LEU A 687 0.19 -41.02 18.26
N ARG A 688 1.28 -41.80 18.25
CA ARG A 688 1.40 -43.05 19.04
C ARG A 688 1.15 -42.85 20.55
N PRO A 689 1.70 -41.82 21.23
CA PRO A 689 1.44 -41.58 22.66
C PRO A 689 -0.04 -41.33 22.99
N CYS A 690 -0.86 -40.91 22.02
CA CYS A 690 -2.27 -40.61 22.25
C CYS A 690 -3.09 -41.85 22.66
N PHE A 691 -2.67 -43.07 22.27
CA PHE A 691 -3.31 -44.31 22.72
C PHE A 691 -3.10 -44.60 24.22
N GLY A 692 -2.15 -43.94 24.89
CA GLY A 692 -1.87 -44.10 26.32
C GLY A 692 -2.77 -43.27 27.25
N PHE A 693 -3.60 -42.37 26.71
CA PHE A 693 -4.50 -41.50 27.48
C PHE A 693 -5.80 -42.24 27.80
N LEU A 694 -5.73 -43.09 28.82
CA LEU A 694 -6.79 -44.02 29.20
C LEU A 694 -7.36 -43.70 30.60
N PRO A 695 -8.56 -44.24 30.95
CA PRO A 695 -9.26 -44.07 32.22
C PRO A 695 -8.46 -44.17 33.52
N THR A 696 -7.31 -44.84 33.50
CA THR A 696 -6.39 -44.93 34.64
C THR A 696 -5.83 -43.57 35.08
N LEU A 697 -5.70 -42.61 34.16
CA LEU A 697 -5.15 -41.26 34.41
C LEU A 697 -5.97 -40.12 33.75
N THR A 698 -6.91 -40.45 32.87
CA THR A 698 -7.69 -39.49 32.06
C THR A 698 -9.18 -39.78 32.20
N PRO A 699 -10.08 -38.79 32.32
CA PRO A 699 -11.53 -39.06 32.36
C PRO A 699 -12.02 -39.85 31.14
N GLU A 700 -12.99 -40.75 31.33
CA GLU A 700 -13.50 -41.63 30.25
C GLU A 700 -14.02 -40.83 29.05
N ASP A 701 -14.74 -39.73 29.28
CA ASP A 701 -15.27 -38.88 28.20
C ASP A 701 -14.15 -38.26 27.35
N GLU A 702 -13.05 -37.83 27.98
CA GLU A 702 -11.89 -37.27 27.29
C GLU A 702 -11.12 -38.34 26.51
N ALA A 703 -10.96 -39.54 27.09
CA ALA A 703 -10.34 -40.67 26.41
C ALA A 703 -11.16 -41.11 25.18
N VAL A 704 -12.49 -41.17 25.31
CA VAL A 704 -13.42 -41.50 24.21
C VAL A 704 -13.32 -40.45 23.09
N ASP A 705 -13.33 -39.17 23.43
CA ASP A 705 -13.20 -38.08 22.45
C ASP A 705 -11.86 -38.15 21.71
N LEU A 706 -10.74 -38.32 22.43
CA LEU A 706 -9.42 -38.43 21.82
C LEU A 706 -9.31 -39.64 20.87
N LEU A 707 -9.72 -40.83 21.33
CA LEU A 707 -9.65 -42.05 20.51
C LEU A 707 -10.51 -41.93 19.24
N SER A 708 -11.65 -41.24 19.32
CA SER A 708 -12.51 -41.01 18.16
C SER A 708 -11.83 -40.18 17.05
N HIS A 709 -10.78 -39.41 17.37
CA HIS A 709 -10.01 -38.61 16.42
C HIS A 709 -8.64 -39.23 16.06
N VAL A 710 -8.00 -39.94 16.98
CA VAL A 710 -6.67 -40.55 16.77
C VAL A 710 -6.72 -41.67 15.73
N PHE A 711 -7.71 -42.57 15.79
CA PHE A 711 -7.83 -43.65 14.81
C PHE A 711 -8.03 -43.11 13.37
N PRO A 712 -8.99 -42.20 13.10
CA PRO A 712 -9.11 -41.56 11.78
C PRO A 712 -7.83 -40.85 11.31
N ALA A 713 -7.08 -40.20 12.21
CA ALA A 713 -5.82 -39.56 11.84
C ALA A 713 -4.77 -40.58 11.38
N PHE A 714 -4.67 -41.73 12.06
CA PHE A 714 -3.80 -42.83 11.64
C PHE A 714 -4.22 -43.46 10.31
N PHE A 715 -5.53 -43.65 10.08
CA PHE A 715 -6.02 -44.19 8.82
C PHE A 715 -5.82 -43.20 7.67
N ALA A 716 -6.11 -41.91 7.87
CA ALA A 716 -5.82 -40.87 6.87
C ALA A 716 -4.32 -40.80 6.54
N LEU A 717 -3.45 -41.02 7.53
CA LEU A 717 -2.00 -41.06 7.33
C LEU A 717 -1.58 -42.28 6.51
N HIS A 718 -2.14 -43.45 6.82
CA HIS A 718 -1.93 -44.69 6.05
C HIS A 718 -2.42 -44.52 4.61
N ASP A 719 -3.68 -44.11 4.42
CA ASP A 719 -4.29 -43.94 3.11
C ASP A 719 -3.52 -42.93 2.25
N THR A 720 -3.00 -41.86 2.84
CA THR A 720 -2.21 -40.85 2.12
C THR A 720 -0.82 -41.35 1.76
N ALA A 721 -0.16 -42.06 2.67
CA ALA A 721 1.19 -42.59 2.48
C ALA A 721 1.24 -43.76 1.48
N PHE A 722 0.20 -44.59 1.48
CA PHE A 722 0.17 -45.85 0.74
C PHE A 722 -0.89 -45.88 -0.38
N ARG A 723 -1.52 -44.73 -0.71
CA ARG A 723 -2.56 -44.58 -1.75
C ARG A 723 -2.23 -45.25 -3.08
N SER A 724 -0.97 -45.18 -3.52
CA SER A 724 -0.55 -45.70 -4.82
C SER A 724 -0.43 -47.23 -4.87
N LEU A 725 -0.39 -47.92 -3.72
CA LEU A 725 -0.28 -49.38 -3.63
C LEU A 725 -1.62 -50.10 -3.84
N THR A 726 -2.76 -49.42 -3.68
CA THR A 726 -4.09 -50.00 -3.91
C THR A 726 -4.49 -49.98 -5.40
N THR A 727 -3.84 -49.14 -6.23
CA THR A 727 -4.18 -48.98 -7.66
C THR A 727 -3.19 -49.62 -8.64
N ALA A 728 -1.98 -49.96 -8.21
CA ALA A 728 -0.94 -50.53 -9.08
C ALA A 728 -0.37 -51.81 -8.47
N ALA A 729 -0.44 -52.91 -9.22
CA ALA A 729 0.30 -54.11 -8.89
C ALA A 729 1.81 -53.84 -8.94
N THR A 730 2.50 -54.27 -7.88
CA THR A 730 3.95 -54.52 -7.74
C THR A 730 4.86 -53.45 -7.12
N GLY A 731 5.11 -53.67 -5.82
CA GLY A 731 6.36 -53.42 -5.10
C GLY A 731 6.30 -54.20 -3.77
N SER A 732 7.10 -55.27 -3.61
CA SER A 732 7.08 -56.13 -2.41
C SER A 732 7.37 -55.35 -1.12
N ASP A 733 8.28 -54.38 -1.22
CA ASP A 733 8.75 -53.61 -0.07
C ASP A 733 7.69 -52.62 0.43
N GLY A 734 6.96 -51.94 -0.47
CA GLY A 734 5.91 -50.99 -0.07
C GLY A 734 4.75 -51.66 0.66
N THR A 735 4.40 -52.87 0.24
CA THR A 735 3.37 -53.68 0.90
C THR A 735 3.80 -54.10 2.31
N ALA A 736 5.07 -54.49 2.47
CA ALA A 736 5.62 -54.86 3.78
C ALA A 736 5.63 -53.68 4.78
N HIS A 737 5.98 -52.47 4.33
CA HIS A 737 5.95 -51.26 5.19
C HIS A 737 4.52 -50.85 5.58
N SER A 738 3.55 -51.01 4.66
CA SER A 738 2.13 -50.81 4.96
C SER A 738 1.63 -51.77 6.03
N ILE A 739 1.96 -53.06 5.90
CA ILE A 739 1.60 -54.10 6.88
C ILE A 739 2.24 -53.79 8.24
N GLN A 740 3.53 -53.44 8.27
CA GLN A 740 4.23 -53.09 9.51
C GLN A 740 3.60 -51.88 10.20
N PHE A 741 3.16 -50.88 9.44
CA PHE A 741 2.46 -49.72 9.98
C PHE A 741 1.13 -50.11 10.65
N LEU A 742 0.32 -50.93 9.98
CA LEU A 742 -0.95 -51.42 10.52
C LEU A 742 -0.75 -52.33 11.73
N ASP A 743 0.33 -53.12 11.76
CA ASP A 743 0.70 -53.96 12.92
C ASP A 743 0.97 -53.13 14.17
N VAL A 744 1.62 -51.98 14.03
CA VAL A 744 1.88 -51.07 15.15
C VAL A 744 0.56 -50.56 15.72
N ILE A 745 -0.42 -50.21 14.87
CA ILE A 745 -1.74 -49.76 15.31
C ILE A 745 -2.51 -50.92 15.96
N MET A 746 -2.45 -52.12 15.39
CA MET A 746 -3.08 -53.31 15.99
C MET A 746 -2.50 -53.60 17.38
N SER A 747 -1.17 -53.59 17.53
CA SER A 747 -0.52 -53.86 18.81
C SER A 747 -0.74 -52.75 19.85
N LYS A 748 -0.52 -51.48 19.46
CA LYS A 748 -0.50 -50.33 20.39
C LYS A 748 -1.85 -49.63 20.54
N GLY A 749 -2.71 -49.69 19.54
CA GLY A 749 -4.03 -49.05 19.54
C GLY A 749 -5.17 -50.01 19.88
N ILE A 750 -5.08 -51.31 19.55
CA ILE A 750 -6.13 -52.28 19.86
C ILE A 750 -5.77 -53.07 21.12
N PHE A 751 -4.75 -53.93 21.04
CA PHE A 751 -4.44 -54.86 22.14
C PHE A 751 -3.99 -54.15 23.41
N ALA A 752 -3.13 -53.12 23.29
CA ALA A 752 -2.70 -52.37 24.47
C ALA A 752 -3.88 -51.67 25.17
N ILE A 753 -4.82 -51.05 24.43
CA ILE A 753 -5.97 -50.38 25.05
C ILE A 753 -6.88 -51.40 25.76
N HIS A 754 -7.18 -52.51 25.09
CA HIS A 754 -7.95 -53.60 25.68
C HIS A 754 -7.32 -54.11 26.99
N SER A 755 -6.01 -54.38 27.01
CA SER A 755 -5.34 -54.88 28.22
C SER A 755 -5.36 -53.90 29.40
N HIS A 756 -5.49 -52.59 29.17
CA HIS A 756 -5.51 -51.59 30.24
C HIS A 756 -6.92 -51.26 30.73
N CYS A 757 -7.94 -51.32 29.86
CA CYS A 757 -9.30 -50.85 30.17
C CYS A 757 -10.41 -51.75 29.60
N PRO A 758 -10.42 -53.07 29.91
CA PRO A 758 -11.41 -53.99 29.34
C PRO A 758 -12.85 -53.71 29.82
N GLU A 759 -13.02 -53.15 31.01
CA GLU A 759 -14.32 -52.87 31.64
C GLU A 759 -15.05 -51.62 31.11
N HIS A 760 -14.40 -50.80 30.27
CA HIS A 760 -14.99 -49.55 29.75
C HIS A 760 -15.67 -49.75 28.40
N PHE A 761 -16.98 -50.05 28.41
CA PHE A 761 -17.75 -50.40 27.20
C PHE A 761 -17.69 -49.36 26.07
N ARG A 762 -17.68 -48.04 26.38
CA ARG A 762 -17.61 -46.99 25.35
C ARG A 762 -16.27 -46.98 24.62
N ILE A 763 -15.18 -47.24 25.34
CA ILE A 763 -13.84 -47.36 24.75
C ILE A 763 -13.74 -48.66 23.96
N MET A 764 -14.25 -49.77 24.50
CA MET A 764 -14.27 -51.06 23.80
C MET A 764 -15.07 -50.99 22.49
N ASN A 765 -16.16 -50.22 22.41
CA ASN A 765 -16.88 -49.98 21.16
C ASN A 765 -15.97 -49.36 20.08
N ILE A 766 -15.15 -48.37 20.45
CA ILE A 766 -14.19 -47.74 19.53
C ILE A 766 -13.10 -48.74 19.14
N VAL A 767 -12.54 -49.47 20.10
CA VAL A 767 -11.49 -50.47 19.85
C VAL A 767 -12.00 -51.56 18.90
N LEU A 768 -13.16 -52.14 19.15
CA LEU A 768 -13.74 -53.21 18.32
C LEU A 768 -14.08 -52.72 16.90
N LYS A 769 -14.65 -51.52 16.77
CA LYS A 769 -14.93 -50.91 15.47
C LYS A 769 -13.64 -50.74 14.66
N ASN A 770 -12.58 -50.23 15.27
CA ASN A 770 -11.30 -50.02 14.60
C ASN A 770 -10.53 -51.33 14.38
N CYS A 771 -10.72 -52.35 15.22
CA CYS A 771 -10.20 -53.70 15.00
C CYS A 771 -10.79 -54.33 13.72
N CYS A 772 -12.09 -54.15 13.46
CA CYS A 772 -12.71 -54.58 12.21
C CYS A 772 -12.03 -53.92 10.99
N ILE A 773 -11.87 -52.59 11.05
CA ILE A 773 -11.24 -51.81 9.97
C ILE A 773 -9.81 -52.30 9.74
N LEU A 774 -9.02 -52.49 10.79
CA LEU A 774 -7.63 -52.96 10.70
C LEU A 774 -7.52 -54.38 10.15
N ASN A 775 -8.40 -55.29 10.56
CA ASN A 775 -8.44 -56.65 10.02
C ASN A 775 -8.76 -56.65 8.52
N ASP A 776 -9.74 -55.85 8.10
CA ASP A 776 -10.10 -55.70 6.69
C ASP A 776 -8.97 -55.04 5.88
N MET A 777 -8.22 -54.08 6.45
CA MET A 777 -7.05 -53.45 5.80
C MET A 777 -5.83 -54.39 5.73
N LEU A 778 -5.62 -55.26 6.73
CA LEU A 778 -4.54 -56.26 6.75
C LEU A 778 -4.85 -57.46 5.84
N GLY A 779 -6.13 -57.78 5.62
CA GLY A 779 -6.55 -58.95 4.86
C GLY A 779 -5.99 -60.24 5.46
N LEU A 780 -5.42 -61.12 4.63
CA LEU A 780 -4.84 -62.41 5.07
C LEU A 780 -3.72 -62.26 6.11
N GLU A 781 -3.03 -61.12 6.15
CA GLU A 781 -1.97 -60.86 7.13
C GLU A 781 -2.51 -60.64 8.54
N SER A 782 -3.83 -60.44 8.72
CA SER A 782 -4.47 -60.37 10.04
C SER A 782 -4.33 -61.67 10.84
N VAL A 783 -4.11 -62.80 10.15
CA VAL A 783 -3.98 -64.14 10.74
C VAL A 783 -2.90 -64.19 11.85
N LYS A 784 -1.78 -63.49 11.67
CA LYS A 784 -0.68 -63.50 12.67
C LYS A 784 -1.11 -62.95 14.03
N HIS A 785 -2.21 -62.20 14.08
CA HIS A 785 -2.78 -61.61 15.29
C HIS A 785 -3.91 -62.45 15.90
N LEU A 786 -4.28 -63.60 15.33
CA LEU A 786 -5.40 -64.43 15.84
C LEU A 786 -5.20 -64.85 17.30
N ASN A 787 -3.97 -65.20 17.67
CA ASN A 787 -3.62 -65.58 19.04
C ASN A 787 -3.80 -64.46 20.07
N SER A 788 -4.00 -63.21 19.65
CA SER A 788 -4.32 -62.06 20.52
C SER A 788 -5.75 -61.56 20.31
N THR A 789 -6.24 -61.59 19.07
CA THR A 789 -7.57 -61.09 18.71
C THR A 789 -8.69 -62.01 19.23
N LEU A 790 -8.55 -63.33 19.06
CA LEU A 790 -9.59 -64.27 19.50
C LEU A 790 -9.75 -64.29 21.04
N PRO A 791 -8.67 -64.33 21.85
CA PRO A 791 -8.81 -64.21 23.31
C PRO A 791 -9.48 -62.90 23.74
N MET A 792 -9.11 -61.77 23.13
CA MET A 792 -9.73 -60.46 23.38
C MET A 792 -11.23 -60.49 23.08
N LEU A 793 -11.64 -61.00 21.91
CA LEU A 793 -13.06 -61.10 21.55
C LEU A 793 -13.81 -62.06 22.46
N ASN A 794 -13.18 -63.18 22.85
CA ASN A 794 -13.79 -64.15 23.75
C ASN A 794 -13.95 -63.59 25.16
N GLU A 795 -13.03 -62.77 25.66
CA GLU A 795 -13.16 -62.08 26.96
C GLU A 795 -14.41 -61.18 26.98
N ILE A 796 -14.68 -60.47 25.89
CA ILE A 796 -15.84 -59.58 25.75
C ILE A 796 -17.14 -60.37 25.54
N LEU A 797 -17.13 -61.34 24.62
CA LEU A 797 -18.31 -62.14 24.25
C LEU A 797 -18.74 -63.10 25.36
N CYS A 798 -17.79 -63.65 26.12
CA CYS A 798 -18.09 -64.57 27.22
C CYS A 798 -18.39 -63.86 28.54
N ASN A 799 -18.32 -62.52 28.60
CA ASN A 799 -18.58 -61.77 29.82
C ASN A 799 -20.05 -61.97 30.26
N PRO A 800 -20.31 -62.49 31.48
CA PRO A 800 -21.67 -62.71 31.98
C PRO A 800 -22.52 -61.44 32.05
N PHE A 801 -21.89 -60.26 32.16
CA PHE A 801 -22.55 -58.97 32.23
C PHE A 801 -22.61 -58.23 30.89
N GLY A 802 -22.19 -58.87 29.79
CA GLY A 802 -22.15 -58.24 28.46
C GLY A 802 -23.52 -57.75 27.95
N SER A 803 -24.62 -58.36 28.42
CA SER A 803 -25.99 -57.95 28.11
C SER A 803 -26.32 -56.51 28.57
N ALA A 804 -25.54 -55.95 29.51
CA ALA A 804 -25.65 -54.55 29.93
C ALA A 804 -25.21 -53.54 28.85
N SER A 805 -24.39 -53.96 27.88
CA SER A 805 -23.98 -53.14 26.72
C SER A 805 -24.18 -53.91 25.39
N PRO A 806 -25.43 -53.94 24.86
CA PRO A 806 -25.73 -54.60 23.59
C PRO A 806 -24.89 -54.09 22.41
N GLU A 807 -24.51 -52.81 22.42
CA GLU A 807 -23.68 -52.20 21.38
C GLU A 807 -22.27 -52.81 21.34
N THR A 808 -21.68 -53.09 22.51
CA THR A 808 -20.35 -53.70 22.60
C THR A 808 -20.36 -55.14 22.15
N LEU A 809 -21.36 -55.91 22.56
CA LEU A 809 -21.55 -57.28 22.06
C LEU A 809 -21.75 -57.29 20.54
N LEU A 810 -22.55 -56.37 20.00
CA LEU A 810 -22.76 -56.25 18.55
C LEU A 810 -21.44 -55.97 17.81
N GLN A 811 -20.63 -55.03 18.30
CA GLN A 811 -19.33 -54.73 17.70
C GLN A 811 -18.34 -55.90 17.84
N ALA A 812 -18.37 -56.64 18.95
CA ALA A 812 -17.51 -57.81 19.15
C ALA A 812 -17.87 -58.95 18.20
N VAL A 813 -19.17 -59.19 17.97
CA VAL A 813 -19.64 -60.15 16.96
C VAL A 813 -19.22 -59.73 15.55
N LYS A 814 -19.33 -58.43 15.21
CA LYS A 814 -18.85 -57.90 13.91
C LYS A 814 -17.33 -58.01 13.74
N ALA A 815 -16.58 -57.79 14.81
CA ALA A 815 -15.14 -58.02 14.82
C ALA A 815 -14.82 -59.50 14.61
N MET A 816 -15.59 -60.41 15.22
CA MET A 816 -15.48 -61.85 14.97
C MET A 816 -15.77 -62.21 13.51
N GLN A 817 -16.76 -61.57 12.87
CA GLN A 817 -17.01 -61.75 11.44
C GLN A 817 -15.83 -61.30 10.58
N SER A 818 -15.20 -60.16 10.90
CA SER A 818 -14.02 -59.69 10.19
C SER A 818 -12.83 -60.65 10.39
N VAL A 819 -12.67 -61.25 11.58
CA VAL A 819 -11.67 -62.31 11.83
C VAL A 819 -11.93 -63.54 10.95
N VAL A 820 -13.17 -64.04 10.90
CA VAL A 820 -13.54 -65.20 10.07
C VAL A 820 -13.36 -64.89 8.58
N ARG A 821 -13.77 -63.69 8.13
CA ARG A 821 -13.66 -63.25 6.74
C ARG A 821 -12.21 -63.19 6.27
N ASN A 822 -11.35 -62.55 7.05
CA ASN A 822 -9.96 -62.29 6.65
C ASN A 822 -9.02 -63.45 7.01
N GLY A 823 -9.36 -64.27 8.01
CA GLY A 823 -8.58 -65.42 8.45
C GLY A 823 -9.11 -66.78 7.96
N TRP A 824 -10.04 -66.81 7.01
CA TRP A 824 -10.71 -68.02 6.54
C TRP A 824 -9.78 -69.22 6.25
N PRO A 825 -8.55 -69.08 5.72
CA PRO A 825 -7.70 -70.23 5.41
C PRO A 825 -7.26 -71.04 6.64
N LEU A 826 -7.28 -70.43 7.83
CA LEU A 826 -6.83 -71.04 9.09
C LEU A 826 -7.96 -71.21 10.11
N MET A 827 -9.21 -70.91 9.73
CA MET A 827 -10.34 -71.05 10.64
C MET A 827 -10.58 -72.49 11.09
N GLY A 828 -10.09 -73.50 10.35
CA GLY A 828 -10.15 -74.90 10.78
C GLY A 828 -9.46 -75.16 12.12
N ASP A 829 -8.31 -74.51 12.38
CA ASP A 829 -7.54 -74.66 13.63
C ASP A 829 -8.15 -73.84 14.79
N TYR A 830 -8.83 -72.75 14.46
CA TYR A 830 -9.38 -71.79 15.44
C TYR A 830 -10.92 -71.90 15.63
N LYS A 831 -11.59 -72.84 14.94
CA LYS A 831 -13.05 -73.02 14.96
C LYS A 831 -13.61 -73.15 16.38
N ALA A 832 -12.88 -73.83 17.27
CA ALA A 832 -13.28 -74.04 18.65
C ALA A 832 -13.33 -72.72 19.44
N GLU A 833 -12.37 -71.81 19.23
CA GLU A 833 -12.35 -70.51 19.91
C GLU A 833 -13.45 -69.59 19.41
N VAL A 834 -13.73 -69.59 18.10
CA VAL A 834 -14.85 -68.82 17.53
C VAL A 834 -16.19 -69.33 18.05
N LEU A 835 -16.39 -70.66 18.05
CA LEU A 835 -17.63 -71.28 18.54
C LEU A 835 -17.84 -71.05 20.04
N LYS A 836 -16.78 -71.13 20.84
CA LYS A 836 -16.83 -70.82 22.27
C LYS A 836 -17.37 -69.41 22.51
N GLY A 837 -16.82 -68.40 21.84
CA GLY A 837 -17.28 -67.02 21.96
C GLY A 837 -18.75 -66.83 21.58
N LEU A 838 -19.17 -67.38 20.43
CA LEU A 838 -20.55 -67.27 19.94
C LEU A 838 -21.55 -68.02 20.83
N CYS A 839 -21.26 -69.25 21.23
CA CYS A 839 -22.17 -70.08 22.02
C CYS A 839 -22.34 -69.53 23.44
N VAL A 840 -21.24 -69.14 24.10
CA VAL A 840 -21.32 -68.58 25.46
C VAL A 840 -22.03 -67.22 25.44
N CYS A 841 -21.74 -66.36 24.45
CA CYS A 841 -22.48 -65.11 24.27
C CYS A 841 -23.98 -65.38 24.09
N TRP A 842 -24.35 -66.34 23.24
CA TRP A 842 -25.74 -66.73 23.01
C TRP A 842 -26.46 -67.17 24.28
N CYS A 843 -25.83 -68.05 25.07
CA CYS A 843 -26.39 -68.53 26.33
C CYS A 843 -26.52 -67.42 27.41
N ASN A 844 -25.64 -66.41 27.38
CA ASN A 844 -25.69 -65.26 28.30
C ASN A 844 -26.76 -64.21 27.92
N MET A 845 -27.33 -64.27 26.71
CA MET A 845 -28.36 -63.32 26.23
C MET A 845 -29.80 -63.70 26.60
N ASP A 846 -30.00 -64.81 27.32
CA ASP A 846 -31.32 -65.41 27.59
C ASP A 846 -32.03 -64.83 28.84
N ASP A 847 -31.45 -63.83 29.50
CA ASP A 847 -32.07 -63.15 30.64
C ASP A 847 -33.20 -62.18 30.23
N ALA A 848 -34.35 -62.32 30.89
CA ALA A 848 -35.68 -61.86 30.45
C ALA A 848 -35.91 -60.33 30.33
N GLU A 849 -35.01 -59.48 30.84
CA GLU A 849 -35.21 -58.01 30.88
C GLU A 849 -34.70 -57.24 29.64
N GLY A 850 -33.93 -57.88 28.74
CA GLY A 850 -33.23 -57.20 27.64
C GLY A 850 -33.59 -57.63 26.20
N ALA A 851 -34.52 -58.57 26.02
CA ALA A 851 -34.65 -59.38 24.79
C ALA A 851 -34.70 -58.60 23.46
N ARG A 852 -35.44 -57.48 23.37
CA ARG A 852 -35.55 -56.68 22.14
C ARG A 852 -34.30 -55.87 21.76
N ARG A 853 -33.43 -55.56 22.73
CA ARG A 853 -32.20 -54.78 22.49
C ARG A 853 -31.06 -55.65 21.92
N LEU A 854 -31.20 -56.97 22.00
CA LEU A 854 -30.19 -57.96 21.59
C LEU A 854 -30.52 -58.65 20.26
N ASP A 855 -31.65 -58.32 19.62
CA ASP A 855 -32.06 -58.93 18.35
C ASP A 855 -31.02 -58.73 17.23
N ALA A 856 -30.40 -57.55 17.19
CA ALA A 856 -29.30 -57.28 16.26
C ALA A 856 -28.06 -58.15 16.54
N VAL A 857 -27.74 -58.38 17.82
CA VAL A 857 -26.61 -59.24 18.23
C VAL A 857 -26.88 -60.69 17.83
N ARG A 858 -28.10 -61.17 18.07
CA ARG A 858 -28.53 -62.52 17.67
C ARG A 858 -28.48 -62.72 16.15
N ALA A 859 -28.96 -61.75 15.38
CA ALA A 859 -28.92 -61.80 13.93
C ALA A 859 -27.47 -61.88 13.40
N GLU A 860 -26.58 -61.01 13.89
CA GLU A 860 -25.18 -61.00 13.47
C GLU A 860 -24.44 -62.26 13.95
N ALA A 861 -24.76 -62.82 15.13
CA ALA A 861 -24.14 -64.06 15.63
C ALA A 861 -24.48 -65.26 14.75
N ARG A 862 -25.72 -65.36 14.26
CA ARG A 862 -26.12 -66.37 13.26
C ARG A 862 -25.36 -66.20 11.96
N THR A 863 -25.22 -64.96 11.48
CA THR A 863 -24.40 -64.66 10.29
C THR A 863 -22.96 -65.11 10.49
N THR A 864 -22.35 -64.84 11.65
CA THR A 864 -20.97 -65.28 11.96
C THR A 864 -20.85 -66.80 11.97
N SER A 865 -21.84 -67.51 12.52
CA SER A 865 -21.85 -68.98 12.53
C SER A 865 -21.95 -69.55 11.11
N SER A 866 -22.80 -68.95 10.26
CA SER A 866 -22.86 -69.31 8.83
C SER A 866 -21.54 -69.04 8.12
N MET A 867 -20.92 -67.87 8.34
CA MET A 867 -19.61 -67.55 7.76
C MET A 867 -18.52 -68.54 8.18
N LEU A 868 -18.54 -68.99 9.44
CA LEU A 868 -17.60 -69.99 9.93
C LEU A 868 -17.83 -71.35 9.26
N ARG A 869 -19.09 -71.75 9.07
CA ARG A 869 -19.46 -72.96 8.34
C ARG A 869 -18.98 -72.92 6.89
N ASP A 870 -19.14 -71.78 6.23
CA ASP A 870 -18.67 -71.58 4.85
C ASP A 870 -17.13 -71.61 4.76
N ALA A 871 -16.43 -71.09 5.77
CA ALA A 871 -14.97 -71.07 5.81
C ALA A 871 -14.34 -72.45 6.11
N VAL A 872 -14.94 -73.26 6.98
CA VAL A 872 -14.38 -74.55 7.45
C VAL A 872 -14.96 -75.76 6.68
N GLY A 873 -16.17 -75.67 6.15
CA GLY A 873 -16.85 -76.75 5.43
C GLY A 873 -17.44 -77.82 6.36
N GLY A 874 -17.70 -79.01 5.80
CA GLY A 874 -18.52 -80.06 6.43
C GLY A 874 -17.99 -80.67 7.73
N GLU A 875 -16.75 -80.39 8.13
CA GLU A 875 -16.21 -80.82 9.44
C GLU A 875 -16.90 -80.11 10.62
N LEU A 876 -17.48 -78.93 10.38
CA LEU A 876 -18.12 -78.12 11.41
C LEU A 876 -19.52 -78.67 11.79
N ASP A 877 -20.18 -79.36 10.87
CA ASP A 877 -21.53 -79.91 11.08
C ASP A 877 -21.56 -80.94 12.23
N ALA A 878 -20.50 -81.76 12.35
CA ALA A 878 -20.36 -82.71 13.45
C ALA A 878 -20.08 -82.04 14.81
N ASP A 879 -19.44 -80.86 14.80
CA ASP A 879 -19.21 -80.08 16.02
C ASP A 879 -20.49 -79.34 16.45
N PHE A 880 -21.33 -78.90 15.50
CA PHE A 880 -22.63 -78.29 15.78
C PHE A 880 -23.59 -79.29 16.44
N GLU A 881 -23.71 -80.50 15.91
CA GLU A 881 -24.58 -81.55 16.49
C GLU A 881 -24.20 -81.86 17.95
N LYS A 882 -22.89 -81.93 18.25
CA LYS A 882 -22.39 -82.15 19.61
C LYS A 882 -22.74 -81.00 20.55
N LEU A 883 -22.59 -79.75 20.10
CA LEU A 883 -22.90 -78.58 20.92
C LEU A 883 -24.40 -78.44 21.19
N ILE A 884 -25.25 -78.68 20.18
CA ILE A 884 -26.72 -78.67 20.34
C ILE A 884 -27.14 -79.77 21.32
N SER A 885 -26.55 -80.97 21.23
CA SER A 885 -26.85 -82.05 22.17
C SER A 885 -26.43 -81.75 23.63
N ALA A 886 -25.52 -80.78 23.82
CA ALA A 886 -25.07 -80.35 25.14
C ALA A 886 -25.91 -79.19 25.71
N ASP A 887 -26.49 -78.33 24.87
CA ASP A 887 -27.38 -77.23 25.25
C ASP A 887 -28.37 -76.91 24.10
N ASP A 888 -29.64 -77.29 24.28
CA ASP A 888 -30.71 -77.12 23.27
C ASP A 888 -30.91 -75.64 22.86
N ARG A 889 -30.51 -74.68 23.69
CA ARG A 889 -30.63 -73.23 23.40
C ARG A 889 -29.80 -72.79 22.19
N LEU A 890 -28.78 -73.57 21.82
CA LEU A 890 -27.88 -73.30 20.70
C LEU A 890 -28.47 -73.69 19.33
N GLU A 891 -29.61 -74.38 19.31
CA GLU A 891 -30.26 -74.83 18.06
C GLU A 891 -30.50 -73.67 17.09
N GLU A 892 -31.02 -72.55 17.59
CA GLU A 892 -31.29 -71.34 16.79
C GLU A 892 -30.03 -70.62 16.26
N LEU A 893 -28.89 -70.79 16.94
CA LEU A 893 -27.61 -70.19 16.53
C LEU A 893 -26.93 -71.01 15.44
N LEU A 894 -26.97 -72.34 15.56
CA LEU A 894 -26.12 -73.26 14.79
C LEU A 894 -26.82 -73.90 13.58
N ILE A 895 -28.17 -73.98 13.56
CA ILE A 895 -28.92 -74.62 12.45
C ILE A 895 -29.45 -73.61 11.40
N SER A 896 -29.30 -72.31 11.65
CA SER A 896 -29.82 -71.23 10.80
C SER A 896 -29.37 -71.34 9.32
N LYS A 897 -30.23 -71.89 8.45
CA LYS A 897 -30.22 -71.61 7.01
C LYS A 897 -30.56 -70.14 6.82
N VAL A 898 -29.58 -69.30 6.51
CA VAL A 898 -29.83 -67.92 6.08
C VAL A 898 -30.64 -67.99 4.78
N GLN A 899 -31.87 -67.46 4.78
CA GLN A 899 -32.62 -67.22 3.55
C GLN A 899 -31.83 -66.22 2.70
N SER A 900 -31.55 -66.63 1.47
CA SER A 900 -30.81 -65.91 0.41
C SER A 900 -31.20 -64.45 0.23
#